data_AF-A0AAW9SEZ6-F1
#
_entry.id   AF-A0AAW9SEZ6-F1
#
_cell.length_a   1.000
_cell.length_b   1.000
_cell.length_c   1.000
_cell.angle_alpha   90.00
_cell.angle_beta   90.00
_cell.angle_gamma   90.00
#
_symmetry.space_group_name_H-M   'P 1'
#
loop_
_entity.id
_entity.type
_entity.pdbx_description
1 polymer ?
#
loop_
_entity_poly.entity_id
_entity_poly.type
_entity_poly.pdbx_seq_one_letter_code
_entity_poly.pdbx_strand_id
1 'polypeptide(L)'
;MKAYIFPGQGSQKKKMGIDLFDKYPELVFKASDILGYDIAELCIHDPQKQLSQTQFTQPSLYVVNALQFLETKKSGDTPAYLAGHSLGEYNALFAASVYDFETGLRLVKKRAEIMGEIKGGGMAAVIGLNRDRISRILTDFQFDTIDIANYNSSDQIVLSGLREDILKAKKVFEANGAKLYFPLNVSGAFHSRYMKVAKGELANFLEPFDFTPPKIPVISNVTARPYKEANLKQLLTDQLDHEVKWYESISYMIGQGVAEFVETGPGDVLTKMTGYIKQNPMVIPMESEEDLEVKERLNETLKPTIGGNGLGVKSAELKPAQLGCPEFIKDHKVKYAYVAGSMYRGIASKELVISMGKARILSFFGTGGLDLDTIEEAIISIQNALGDDLPFGMNLLHNLYSPEKEMITVEMFLKHNIHQIEASAYMGITPALAYFRIKGLKRAENGEVLIGNKVMAKISRPEVAEAFMSPVPDYIVQKLLQEHKITDEEAALSKQVPVADDVCAEADSAGHTDQGSALTLYPVIVRLRDRLMQTYAYKKKIRVGAAGGIGTPEAMAAAFLLGVDFVLTGSINQCTVQSGISDAAKDLLQKMNVQDTEYVPAGDMFELGAKVQVLKKGMFFPARANKLLELYKQHGGLDELSDKDKNQLQQRYFKRSFDEVFEEVKVYKGGEAETIRKAEQNPKQKMALIFKWYFGYSTQLALKGDTANKVDYQIHCGPALGAFNEWVKGTPLENWRQRNVDEIADKMMGECAHYLDRFYQNKKELVKH
;
A
#
# COMPACT_ATOMS: atom_id res chain seq x y z
N MET A 1 -8.64 -25.33 20.81
CA MET A 1 -8.72 -24.47 22.02
C MET A 1 -10.10 -23.80 22.11
N LYS A 2 -10.49 -23.29 23.29
CA LYS A 2 -11.76 -22.59 23.52
C LYS A 2 -11.50 -21.13 23.89
N ALA A 3 -12.34 -20.21 23.44
CA ALA A 3 -12.34 -18.81 23.88
C ALA A 3 -13.70 -18.42 24.46
N TYR A 4 -13.69 -17.59 25.50
CA TYR A 4 -14.93 -16.97 25.99
C TYR A 4 -15.06 -15.56 25.41
N ILE A 5 -16.23 -15.26 24.87
CA ILE A 5 -16.51 -13.99 24.23
C ILE A 5 -17.66 -13.26 24.94
N PHE A 6 -17.50 -11.97 25.18
CA PHE A 6 -18.47 -11.18 25.95
C PHE A 6 -19.24 -10.21 25.05
N PRO A 7 -20.59 -10.25 25.03
CA PRO A 7 -21.38 -9.35 24.21
C PRO A 7 -21.39 -7.92 24.77
N GLY A 8 -21.48 -6.96 23.85
CA GLY A 8 -21.65 -5.55 24.17
C GLY A 8 -23.10 -5.06 24.02
N GLN A 9 -23.23 -3.74 23.91
CA GLN A 9 -24.52 -3.08 23.66
C GLN A 9 -25.16 -3.59 22.35
N GLY A 10 -26.44 -3.95 22.42
CA GLY A 10 -27.18 -4.66 21.38
C GLY A 10 -27.74 -6.00 21.87
N SER A 11 -27.15 -6.59 22.92
CA SER A 11 -27.57 -7.88 23.49
C SER A 11 -28.52 -7.76 24.70
N GLN A 12 -28.76 -6.54 25.20
CA GLN A 12 -29.65 -6.30 26.33
C GLN A 12 -31.09 -6.67 26.00
N LYS A 13 -31.77 -7.31 26.96
CA LYS A 13 -33.21 -7.61 26.88
C LYS A 13 -33.79 -7.66 28.28
N LYS A 14 -35.08 -7.35 28.42
CA LYS A 14 -35.79 -7.59 29.68
C LYS A 14 -35.67 -9.06 30.10
N LYS A 15 -35.61 -9.31 31.40
CA LYS A 15 -35.39 -10.64 32.02
C LYS A 15 -34.00 -11.23 31.79
N MET A 16 -33.03 -10.45 31.30
CA MET A 16 -31.64 -10.92 31.29
C MET A 16 -31.12 -11.07 32.72
N GLY A 17 -30.34 -12.13 32.98
CA GLY A 17 -29.75 -12.38 34.30
C GLY A 17 -30.73 -12.86 35.38
N ILE A 18 -32.00 -13.09 35.06
CA ILE A 18 -33.02 -13.50 36.05
C ILE A 18 -32.62 -14.74 36.85
N ASP A 19 -32.04 -15.74 36.19
CA ASP A 19 -31.59 -16.99 36.84
C ASP A 19 -30.25 -16.87 37.57
N LEU A 20 -29.62 -15.69 37.52
CA LEU A 20 -28.30 -15.41 38.10
C LEU A 20 -28.39 -14.49 39.33
N PHE A 21 -29.34 -13.55 39.37
CA PHE A 21 -29.38 -12.56 40.45
C PHE A 21 -29.58 -13.21 41.83
N ASP A 22 -30.48 -14.18 41.94
CA ASP A 22 -30.72 -14.92 43.19
C ASP A 22 -29.54 -15.82 43.59
N LYS A 23 -28.69 -16.21 42.64
CA LYS A 23 -27.49 -17.02 42.90
C LYS A 23 -26.30 -16.21 43.40
N TYR A 24 -26.28 -14.91 43.14
CA TYR A 24 -25.18 -13.99 43.49
C TYR A 24 -25.69 -12.73 44.21
N PRO A 25 -26.49 -12.86 45.28
CA PRO A 25 -27.17 -11.72 45.91
C PRO A 25 -26.22 -10.66 46.43
N GLU A 26 -25.03 -11.04 46.92
CA GLU A 26 -24.02 -10.11 47.41
C GLU A 26 -23.43 -9.23 46.29
N LEU A 27 -23.17 -9.80 45.11
CA LEU A 27 -22.66 -9.03 43.96
C LEU A 27 -23.73 -8.14 43.37
N VAL A 28 -24.99 -8.60 43.35
CA VAL A 28 -26.14 -7.79 42.93
C VAL A 28 -26.33 -6.61 43.86
N PHE A 29 -26.26 -6.82 45.18
CA PHE A 29 -26.33 -5.75 46.17
C PHE A 29 -25.22 -4.72 45.97
N LYS A 30 -23.96 -5.17 45.86
CA LYS A 30 -22.80 -4.29 45.60
C LYS A 30 -22.94 -3.52 44.29
N ALA A 31 -23.45 -4.17 43.24
CA ALA A 31 -23.70 -3.51 41.97
C ALA A 31 -24.75 -2.40 42.12
N SER A 32 -25.86 -2.68 42.80
CA SER A 32 -26.90 -1.68 43.06
C SER A 32 -26.38 -0.51 43.90
N ASP A 33 -25.53 -0.76 44.89
CA ASP A 33 -24.90 0.27 45.72
C ASP A 33 -23.96 1.19 44.88
N ILE A 34 -23.10 0.59 44.05
CA ILE A 34 -22.21 1.33 43.14
C ILE A 34 -23.00 2.16 42.11
N LEU A 35 -24.09 1.61 41.60
CA LEU A 35 -24.89 2.25 40.55
C LEU A 35 -25.86 3.30 41.11
N GLY A 36 -26.34 3.13 42.33
CA GLY A 36 -27.33 3.98 42.97
C GLY A 36 -28.78 3.64 42.58
N TYR A 37 -29.01 2.46 41.99
CA TYR A 37 -30.34 1.97 41.62
C TYR A 37 -30.34 0.44 41.64
N ASP A 38 -31.53 -0.17 41.76
CA ASP A 38 -31.67 -1.62 41.75
C ASP A 38 -31.41 -2.20 40.36
N ILE A 39 -30.27 -2.87 40.21
CA ILE A 39 -29.85 -3.45 38.93
C ILE A 39 -30.72 -4.63 38.50
N ALA A 40 -31.25 -5.41 39.45
CA ALA A 40 -32.09 -6.57 39.17
C ALA A 40 -33.48 -6.10 38.70
N GLU A 41 -34.08 -5.12 39.40
CA GLU A 41 -35.35 -4.51 39.01
C GLU A 41 -35.27 -3.91 37.60
N LEU A 42 -34.19 -3.19 37.30
CA LEU A 42 -33.95 -2.63 35.97
C LEU A 42 -33.82 -3.74 34.91
N CYS A 43 -33.09 -4.81 35.17
CA CYS A 43 -32.87 -5.87 34.17
C CYS A 43 -34.11 -6.76 33.96
N ILE A 44 -34.86 -7.06 35.02
CA ILE A 44 -36.04 -7.94 34.98
C ILE A 44 -37.27 -7.18 34.47
N HIS A 45 -37.58 -6.05 35.10
CA HIS A 45 -38.84 -5.35 34.91
C HIS A 45 -38.68 -4.10 34.03
N ASP A 46 -37.56 -3.39 34.15
CA ASP A 46 -37.28 -2.12 33.46
C ASP A 46 -38.51 -1.15 33.55
N PRO A 47 -38.94 -0.79 34.78
CA PRO A 47 -40.21 -0.10 34.99
C PRO A 47 -40.23 1.30 34.38
N GLN A 48 -39.10 2.00 34.38
CA GLN A 48 -38.95 3.33 33.79
C GLN A 48 -38.56 3.31 32.30
N LYS A 49 -38.46 2.12 31.67
CA LYS A 49 -38.04 1.96 30.26
C LYS A 49 -36.68 2.62 29.96
N GLN A 50 -35.74 2.46 30.88
CA GLN A 50 -34.42 3.08 30.85
C GLN A 50 -33.33 2.12 30.37
N LEU A 51 -33.58 0.81 30.31
CA LEU A 51 -32.59 -0.21 29.92
C LEU A 51 -31.98 0.04 28.52
N SER A 52 -32.66 0.77 27.63
CA SER A 52 -32.15 1.13 26.29
C SER A 52 -31.27 2.37 26.25
N GLN A 53 -31.13 3.11 27.35
CA GLN A 53 -30.27 4.27 27.45
C GLN A 53 -28.87 3.84 27.83
N THR A 54 -27.85 4.29 27.10
CA THR A 54 -26.45 3.83 27.24
C THR A 54 -25.93 3.81 28.67
N GLN A 55 -26.23 4.85 29.47
CA GLN A 55 -25.84 4.95 30.88
C GLN A 55 -26.35 3.81 31.77
N PHE A 56 -27.46 3.16 31.38
CA PHE A 56 -28.06 2.02 32.07
C PHE A 56 -27.74 0.70 31.35
N THR A 57 -27.76 0.70 30.02
CA THR A 57 -27.48 -0.49 29.21
C THR A 57 -26.11 -1.09 29.51
N GLN A 58 -25.07 -0.26 29.56
CA GLN A 58 -23.71 -0.77 29.69
C GLN A 58 -23.44 -1.37 31.08
N PRO A 59 -23.78 -0.72 32.20
CA PRO A 59 -23.61 -1.35 33.51
C PRO A 59 -24.43 -2.62 33.66
N SER A 60 -25.67 -2.65 33.17
CA SER A 60 -26.52 -3.85 33.20
C SER A 60 -25.91 -5.03 32.45
N LEU A 61 -25.37 -4.79 31.25
CA LEU A 61 -24.67 -5.82 30.49
C LEU A 61 -23.40 -6.29 31.19
N TYR A 62 -22.60 -5.38 31.75
CA TYR A 62 -21.40 -5.75 32.49
C TYR A 62 -21.72 -6.67 33.68
N VAL A 63 -22.75 -6.32 34.47
CA VAL A 63 -23.16 -7.14 35.62
C VAL A 63 -23.61 -8.53 35.16
N VAL A 64 -24.52 -8.62 34.19
CA VAL A 64 -25.04 -9.92 33.72
C VAL A 64 -23.95 -10.78 33.09
N ASN A 65 -23.08 -10.19 32.26
CA ASN A 65 -21.94 -10.89 31.65
C ASN A 65 -20.98 -11.43 32.72
N ALA A 66 -20.69 -10.64 33.76
CA ALA A 66 -19.81 -11.05 34.85
C ALA A 66 -20.41 -12.18 35.68
N LEU A 67 -21.71 -12.10 36.03
CA LEU A 67 -22.40 -13.17 36.76
C LEU A 67 -22.46 -14.46 35.94
N GLN A 68 -22.71 -14.35 34.63
CA GLN A 68 -22.72 -15.51 33.73
C GLN A 68 -21.33 -16.16 33.65
N PHE A 69 -20.26 -15.36 33.59
CA PHE A 69 -18.89 -15.88 33.64
C PHE A 69 -18.59 -16.62 34.94
N LEU A 70 -18.99 -16.04 36.09
CA LEU A 70 -18.79 -16.69 37.38
C LEU A 70 -19.54 -18.02 37.48
N GLU A 71 -20.74 -18.10 36.90
CA GLU A 71 -21.51 -19.34 36.81
C GLU A 71 -20.83 -20.36 35.91
N THR A 72 -20.38 -19.95 34.71
CA THR A 72 -19.66 -20.82 33.79
C THR A 72 -18.35 -21.32 34.38
N LYS A 73 -17.63 -20.49 35.14
CA LYS A 73 -16.36 -20.86 35.79
C LYS A 73 -16.50 -22.00 36.81
N LYS A 74 -17.69 -22.21 37.39
CA LYS A 74 -17.94 -23.32 38.34
C LYS A 74 -17.75 -24.71 37.72
N SER A 75 -17.84 -24.85 36.39
CA SER A 75 -17.61 -26.13 35.71
C SER A 75 -16.13 -26.54 35.64
N GLY A 76 -15.21 -25.63 35.96
CA GLY A 76 -13.76 -25.87 35.92
C GLY A 76 -13.10 -25.66 34.55
N ASP A 77 -13.88 -25.37 33.50
CA ASP A 77 -13.35 -25.07 32.17
C ASP A 77 -12.59 -23.74 32.17
N THR A 78 -11.36 -23.73 31.66
CA THR A 78 -10.54 -22.51 31.49
C THR A 78 -10.35 -22.20 30.00
N PRO A 79 -10.74 -21.01 29.51
CA PRO A 79 -10.53 -20.64 28.12
C PRO A 79 -9.05 -20.31 27.85
N ALA A 80 -8.60 -20.54 26.61
CA ALA A 80 -7.27 -20.14 26.16
C ALA A 80 -7.18 -18.64 25.81
N TYR A 81 -8.32 -18.05 25.41
CA TYR A 81 -8.42 -16.63 25.07
C TYR A 81 -9.73 -16.04 25.56
N LEU A 82 -9.71 -14.74 25.83
CA LEU A 82 -10.88 -13.94 26.15
C LEU A 82 -11.00 -12.81 25.13
N ALA A 83 -12.20 -12.45 24.74
CA ALA A 83 -12.45 -11.25 23.95
C ALA A 83 -13.82 -10.68 24.29
N GLY A 84 -14.04 -9.40 24.05
CA GLY A 84 -15.37 -8.84 24.23
C GLY A 84 -15.67 -7.78 23.20
N HIS A 85 -16.91 -7.70 22.75
CA HIS A 85 -17.31 -6.76 21.70
C HIS A 85 -17.66 -5.41 22.33
N SER A 86 -16.89 -4.37 22.01
CA SER A 86 -17.00 -3.03 22.60
C SER A 86 -17.03 -3.12 24.13
N LEU A 87 -18.14 -2.78 24.78
CA LEU A 87 -18.34 -2.90 26.23
C LEU A 87 -17.87 -4.26 26.79
N GLY A 88 -18.12 -5.36 26.09
CA GLY A 88 -17.75 -6.69 26.58
C GLY A 88 -16.26 -6.86 26.86
N GLU A 89 -15.40 -6.01 26.28
CA GLU A 89 -13.96 -6.00 26.56
C GLU A 89 -13.66 -5.78 28.06
N TYR A 90 -14.50 -5.00 28.75
CA TYR A 90 -14.39 -4.80 30.20
C TYR A 90 -14.69 -6.08 30.98
N ASN A 91 -15.60 -6.93 30.48
CA ASN A 91 -15.86 -8.24 31.08
C ASN A 91 -14.73 -9.22 30.80
N ALA A 92 -14.11 -9.15 29.62
CA ALA A 92 -12.96 -9.97 29.29
C ALA A 92 -11.76 -9.67 30.20
N LEU A 93 -11.50 -8.39 30.50
CA LEU A 93 -10.47 -7.96 31.44
C LEU A 93 -10.79 -8.39 32.90
N PHE A 94 -12.05 -8.27 33.33
CA PHE A 94 -12.50 -8.84 34.61
C PHE A 94 -12.26 -10.36 34.67
N ALA A 95 -12.65 -11.09 33.63
CA ALA A 95 -12.48 -12.53 33.55
C ALA A 95 -10.99 -12.96 33.57
N ALA A 96 -10.11 -12.12 33.02
CA ALA A 96 -8.67 -12.27 33.09
C ALA A 96 -8.05 -11.82 34.43
N SER A 97 -8.87 -11.40 35.40
CA SER A 97 -8.43 -10.90 36.71
C SER A 97 -7.54 -9.65 36.62
N VAL A 98 -7.81 -8.74 35.68
CA VAL A 98 -7.13 -7.43 35.58
C VAL A 98 -7.58 -6.46 36.67
N TYR A 99 -8.83 -6.60 37.10
CA TYR A 99 -9.44 -5.91 38.21
C TYR A 99 -10.60 -6.75 38.78
N ASP A 100 -11.08 -6.37 39.96
CA ASP A 100 -12.25 -7.00 40.57
C ASP A 100 -13.58 -6.52 39.96
N PHE A 101 -14.67 -7.16 40.37
CA PHE A 101 -16.01 -6.88 39.86
C PHE A 101 -16.42 -5.42 40.06
N GLU A 102 -16.19 -4.88 41.25
CA GLU A 102 -16.61 -3.55 41.68
C GLU A 102 -15.85 -2.46 40.92
N THR A 103 -14.54 -2.64 40.77
CA THR A 103 -13.68 -1.74 39.98
C THR A 103 -14.15 -1.70 38.56
N GLY A 104 -14.29 -2.86 37.89
CA GLY A 104 -14.77 -2.89 36.52
C GLY A 104 -16.16 -2.30 36.34
N LEU A 105 -17.07 -2.46 37.32
CA LEU A 105 -18.38 -1.82 37.30
C LEU A 105 -18.29 -0.29 37.41
N ARG A 106 -17.42 0.24 38.27
CA ARG A 106 -17.17 1.70 38.37
C ARG A 106 -16.63 2.26 37.06
N LEU A 107 -15.70 1.55 36.41
CA LEU A 107 -15.16 1.94 35.09
C LEU A 107 -16.25 1.95 34.02
N VAL A 108 -17.06 0.89 33.96
CA VAL A 108 -18.18 0.79 33.00
C VAL A 108 -19.23 1.85 33.28
N LYS A 109 -19.55 2.14 34.55
CA LYS A 109 -20.47 3.22 34.93
C LYS A 109 -19.99 4.55 34.36
N LYS A 110 -18.74 4.94 34.62
CA LYS A 110 -18.18 6.19 34.09
C LYS A 110 -18.16 6.20 32.56
N ARG A 111 -17.76 5.11 31.91
CA ARG A 111 -17.80 4.95 30.44
C ARG A 111 -19.21 5.16 29.89
N ALA A 112 -20.21 4.57 30.55
CA ALA A 112 -21.61 4.64 30.13
C ALA A 112 -22.18 6.06 30.26
N GLU A 113 -21.82 6.76 31.34
CA GLU A 113 -22.18 8.16 31.58
C GLU A 113 -21.61 9.07 30.49
N ILE A 114 -20.28 9.09 30.32
CA ILE A 114 -19.61 9.99 29.36
C ILE A 114 -19.99 9.70 27.89
N MET A 115 -20.18 8.42 27.54
CA MET A 115 -20.66 8.07 26.19
C MET A 115 -22.14 8.46 26.04
N GLY A 116 -22.95 8.29 27.08
CA GLY A 116 -24.37 8.65 27.09
C GLY A 116 -24.62 10.15 26.99
N GLU A 117 -23.67 10.98 27.40
CA GLU A 117 -23.75 12.44 27.33
C GLU A 117 -23.62 12.98 25.90
N ILE A 118 -22.91 12.27 25.01
CA ILE A 118 -22.74 12.70 23.62
C ILE A 118 -24.07 12.55 22.86
N LYS A 119 -24.62 13.68 22.39
CA LYS A 119 -25.87 13.76 21.62
C LYS A 119 -25.61 14.12 20.15
N GLY A 120 -26.65 14.00 19.32
CA GLY A 120 -26.63 14.42 17.91
C GLY A 120 -25.98 13.42 16.94
N GLY A 121 -25.43 12.31 17.45
CA GLY A 121 -24.87 11.24 16.65
C GLY A 121 -25.87 10.14 16.30
N GLY A 122 -25.43 9.22 15.46
CA GLY A 122 -26.13 7.99 15.12
C GLY A 122 -25.16 6.95 14.59
N MET A 123 -25.63 5.70 14.50
CA MET A 123 -24.88 4.60 13.92
C MET A 123 -25.78 3.78 12.98
N ALA A 124 -25.19 3.08 12.02
CA ALA A 124 -25.93 2.18 11.13
C ALA A 124 -25.11 0.94 10.79
N ALA A 125 -25.74 -0.23 10.82
CA ALA A 125 -25.16 -1.46 10.31
C ALA A 125 -25.38 -1.55 8.79
N VAL A 126 -24.29 -1.79 8.05
CA VAL A 126 -24.28 -2.01 6.60
C VAL A 126 -23.90 -3.46 6.35
N ILE A 127 -24.76 -4.18 5.62
CA ILE A 127 -24.58 -5.60 5.29
C ILE A 127 -24.39 -5.77 3.79
N GLY A 128 -23.47 -6.65 3.39
CA GLY A 128 -23.23 -7.06 2.01
C GLY A 128 -22.15 -6.28 1.27
N LEU A 129 -21.44 -5.37 1.96
CA LEU A 129 -20.33 -4.59 1.41
C LEU A 129 -19.09 -4.78 2.26
N ASN A 130 -17.94 -4.94 1.60
CA ASN A 130 -16.65 -5.02 2.26
C ASN A 130 -16.08 -3.62 2.58
N ARG A 131 -14.98 -3.60 3.35
CA ARG A 131 -14.28 -2.38 3.79
C ARG A 131 -13.99 -1.40 2.64
N ASP A 132 -13.46 -1.89 1.54
CA ASP A 132 -13.05 -1.06 0.41
C ASP A 132 -14.24 -0.39 -0.27
N ARG A 133 -15.34 -1.13 -0.44
CA ARG A 133 -16.57 -0.60 -1.05
C ARG A 133 -17.22 0.45 -0.16
N ILE A 134 -17.27 0.24 1.15
CA ILE A 134 -17.78 1.24 2.08
C ILE A 134 -16.91 2.50 2.04
N SER A 135 -15.58 2.36 2.09
CA SER A 135 -14.66 3.51 2.06
C SER A 135 -14.79 4.33 0.79
N ARG A 136 -14.97 3.67 -0.37
CA ARG A 136 -15.26 4.34 -1.64
C ARG A 136 -16.59 5.08 -1.61
N ILE A 137 -17.67 4.45 -1.15
CA ILE A 137 -18.99 5.11 -1.06
C ILE A 137 -18.93 6.35 -0.16
N LEU A 138 -18.25 6.27 0.99
CA LEU A 138 -18.07 7.43 1.87
C LEU A 138 -17.33 8.58 1.16
N THR A 139 -16.28 8.25 0.40
CA THR A 139 -15.46 9.24 -0.32
C THR A 139 -16.20 9.83 -1.53
N ASP A 140 -16.75 8.97 -2.40
CA ASP A 140 -17.39 9.36 -3.67
C ASP A 140 -18.63 10.23 -3.44
N PHE A 141 -19.34 10.00 -2.32
CA PHE A 141 -20.54 10.74 -1.94
C PHE A 141 -20.30 11.77 -0.83
N GLN A 142 -19.03 12.06 -0.50
CA GLN A 142 -18.61 13.13 0.43
C GLN A 142 -19.27 13.04 1.83
N PHE A 143 -19.35 11.82 2.38
CA PHE A 143 -19.84 11.59 3.75
C PHE A 143 -18.72 11.83 4.78
N ASP A 144 -18.12 13.01 4.78
CA ASP A 144 -16.91 13.35 5.58
C ASP A 144 -17.14 13.35 7.11
N THR A 145 -18.41 13.33 7.53
CA THR A 145 -18.89 13.33 8.92
C THR A 145 -19.17 11.93 9.45
N ILE A 146 -19.02 10.88 8.61
CA ILE A 146 -19.25 9.49 8.97
C ILE A 146 -17.91 8.75 9.05
N ASP A 147 -17.66 8.14 10.20
CA ASP A 147 -16.55 7.22 10.44
C ASP A 147 -17.06 5.76 10.38
N ILE A 148 -16.13 4.83 10.21
CA ILE A 148 -16.40 3.41 10.44
C ILE A 148 -16.20 3.15 11.94
N ALA A 149 -17.17 2.52 12.59
CA ALA A 149 -17.11 2.23 14.03
C ALA A 149 -16.77 0.77 14.34
N ASN A 150 -17.23 -0.18 13.51
CA ASN A 150 -16.96 -1.59 13.74
C ASN A 150 -16.74 -2.34 12.42
N TYR A 151 -15.73 -3.20 12.41
CA TYR A 151 -15.59 -4.28 11.43
C TYR A 151 -16.08 -5.57 12.08
N ASN A 152 -17.36 -5.90 11.94
CA ASN A 152 -17.96 -7.06 12.60
C ASN A 152 -17.71 -8.37 11.83
N SER A 153 -17.77 -8.33 10.50
CA SER A 153 -17.40 -9.46 9.63
C SER A 153 -16.83 -8.94 8.29
N SER A 154 -16.58 -9.86 7.34
CA SER A 154 -16.14 -9.51 5.98
C SER A 154 -17.07 -8.55 5.25
N ASP A 155 -18.36 -8.56 5.57
CA ASP A 155 -19.39 -7.75 4.90
C ASP A 155 -20.47 -7.19 5.84
N GLN A 156 -20.30 -7.27 7.17
CA GLN A 156 -21.07 -6.51 8.15
C GLN A 156 -20.17 -5.46 8.80
N ILE A 157 -20.44 -4.18 8.51
CA ILE A 157 -19.66 -3.04 9.00
C ILE A 157 -20.62 -2.03 9.61
N VAL A 158 -20.22 -1.38 10.71
CA VAL A 158 -21.04 -0.35 11.37
C VAL A 158 -20.43 1.02 11.08
N LEU A 159 -21.27 1.95 10.64
CA LEU A 159 -20.96 3.36 10.44
C LEU A 159 -21.41 4.18 11.64
N SER A 160 -20.73 5.29 11.89
CA SER A 160 -20.99 6.17 13.04
C SER A 160 -20.71 7.62 12.66
N GLY A 161 -21.63 8.53 12.94
CA GLY A 161 -21.49 9.93 12.54
C GLY A 161 -22.66 10.80 12.97
N LEU A 162 -22.78 11.98 12.38
CA LEU A 162 -23.93 12.84 12.62
C LEU A 162 -25.23 12.12 12.23
N ARG A 163 -26.26 12.23 13.07
CA ARG A 163 -27.51 11.48 12.90
C ARG A 163 -28.14 11.70 11.53
N GLU A 164 -28.16 12.95 11.08
CA GLU A 164 -28.74 13.30 9.78
C GLU A 164 -27.99 12.64 8.62
N ASP A 165 -26.66 12.62 8.68
CA ASP A 165 -25.85 12.07 7.61
C ASP A 165 -25.93 10.54 7.58
N ILE A 166 -25.98 9.90 8.75
CA ILE A 166 -26.26 8.46 8.85
C ILE A 166 -27.62 8.09 8.24
N LEU A 167 -28.64 8.95 8.39
CA LEU A 167 -29.94 8.74 7.75
C LEU A 167 -29.92 9.01 6.24
N LYS A 168 -29.20 10.04 5.78
CA LYS A 168 -29.02 10.36 4.36
C LYS A 168 -28.24 9.27 3.62
N ALA A 169 -27.19 8.72 4.26
CA ALA A 169 -26.35 7.66 3.72
C ALA A 169 -27.15 6.41 3.34
N LYS A 170 -28.26 6.11 4.01
CA LYS A 170 -29.08 4.92 3.73
C LYS A 170 -29.36 4.72 2.24
N LYS A 171 -29.93 5.73 1.57
CA LYS A 171 -30.31 5.63 0.16
C LYS A 171 -29.10 5.42 -0.74
N VAL A 172 -27.98 6.07 -0.42
CA VAL A 172 -26.74 5.96 -1.19
C VAL A 172 -26.16 4.55 -1.06
N PHE A 173 -26.06 4.02 0.15
CA PHE A 173 -25.52 2.69 0.37
C PHE A 173 -26.39 1.60 -0.26
N GLU A 174 -27.72 1.69 -0.13
CA GLU A 174 -28.65 0.77 -0.79
C GLU A 174 -28.52 0.83 -2.32
N ALA A 175 -28.41 2.03 -2.91
CA ALA A 175 -28.19 2.19 -4.34
C ALA A 175 -26.83 1.67 -4.85
N ASN A 176 -25.83 1.58 -3.96
CA ASN A 176 -24.47 1.15 -4.30
C ASN A 176 -24.14 -0.29 -3.87
N GLY A 177 -25.18 -1.10 -3.63
CA GLY A 177 -25.07 -2.56 -3.47
C GLY A 177 -25.05 -3.05 -2.02
N ALA A 178 -25.37 -2.21 -1.03
CA ALA A 178 -25.66 -2.72 0.31
C ALA A 178 -26.93 -3.59 0.28
N LYS A 179 -26.83 -4.81 0.81
CA LYS A 179 -27.99 -5.71 0.95
C LYS A 179 -28.96 -5.20 2.00
N LEU A 180 -28.43 -4.61 3.09
CA LEU A 180 -29.21 -3.99 4.13
C LEU A 180 -28.44 -2.81 4.73
N TYR A 181 -29.15 -1.70 4.95
CA TYR A 181 -28.68 -0.57 5.74
C TYR A 181 -29.66 -0.31 6.89
N PHE A 182 -29.21 -0.57 8.13
CA PHE A 182 -30.07 -0.55 9.31
C PHE A 182 -29.56 0.46 10.35
N PRO A 183 -30.23 1.61 10.52
CA PRO A 183 -29.94 2.55 11.60
C PRO A 183 -30.09 1.89 12.98
N LEU A 184 -29.08 2.00 13.82
CA LEU A 184 -29.06 1.45 15.16
C LEU A 184 -29.75 2.39 16.14
N ASN A 185 -30.43 1.81 17.14
CA ASN A 185 -31.10 2.57 18.18
C ASN A 185 -30.11 3.01 19.27
N VAL A 186 -29.25 3.97 18.92
CA VAL A 186 -28.27 4.60 19.79
C VAL A 186 -28.33 6.12 19.65
N SER A 187 -27.92 6.84 20.69
CA SER A 187 -28.03 8.30 20.77
C SER A 187 -26.73 9.05 20.42
N GLY A 188 -25.60 8.33 20.41
CA GLY A 188 -24.27 8.88 20.13
C GLY A 188 -23.59 8.19 18.95
N ALA A 189 -22.59 8.88 18.39
CA ALA A 189 -21.71 8.35 17.35
C ALA A 189 -20.52 7.63 18.00
N PHE A 190 -20.74 6.45 18.57
CA PHE A 190 -19.70 5.72 19.30
C PHE A 190 -18.58 5.22 18.37
N HIS A 191 -17.38 4.97 18.92
CA HIS A 191 -16.22 4.48 18.17
C HIS A 191 -15.85 5.37 16.98
N SER A 192 -15.83 6.68 17.21
CA SER A 192 -15.63 7.68 16.15
C SER A 192 -14.96 8.93 16.70
N ARG A 193 -14.62 9.86 15.80
CA ARG A 193 -14.06 11.18 16.16
C ARG A 193 -14.90 11.97 17.16
N TYR A 194 -16.20 11.69 17.25
CA TYR A 194 -17.12 12.39 18.16
C TYR A 194 -16.97 11.97 19.63
N MET A 195 -16.17 10.92 19.90
CA MET A 195 -15.91 10.43 21.26
C MET A 195 -14.62 10.99 21.88
N LYS A 196 -13.88 11.89 21.21
CA LYS A 196 -12.61 12.43 21.70
C LYS A 196 -12.70 13.10 23.09
N VAL A 197 -13.81 13.79 23.37
CA VAL A 197 -14.04 14.42 24.69
C VAL A 197 -14.24 13.36 25.76
N ALA A 198 -15.14 12.40 25.50
CA ALA A 198 -15.40 11.27 26.40
C ALA A 198 -14.12 10.44 26.66
N LYS A 199 -13.28 10.25 25.64
CA LYS A 199 -11.97 9.60 25.79
C LYS A 199 -11.07 10.31 26.79
N GLY A 200 -10.96 11.64 26.71
CA GLY A 200 -10.16 12.43 27.66
C GLY A 200 -10.67 12.32 29.09
N GLU A 201 -11.99 12.34 29.27
CA GLU A 201 -12.60 12.13 30.59
C GLU A 201 -12.36 10.73 31.14
N LEU A 202 -12.46 9.71 30.31
CA LEU A 202 -12.19 8.33 30.72
C LEU A 202 -10.73 8.15 31.11
N ALA A 203 -9.80 8.73 30.34
CA ALA A 203 -8.37 8.68 30.64
C ALA A 203 -8.08 9.24 32.04
N ASN A 204 -8.62 10.42 32.35
CA ASN A 204 -8.47 11.02 33.68
C ASN A 204 -9.09 10.16 34.78
N PHE A 205 -10.22 9.50 34.51
CA PHE A 205 -10.87 8.62 35.47
C PHE A 205 -10.09 7.32 35.72
N LEU A 206 -9.36 6.82 34.72
CA LEU A 206 -8.58 5.57 34.82
C LEU A 206 -7.23 5.76 35.55
N GLU A 207 -6.69 6.97 35.61
CA GLU A 207 -5.41 7.28 36.27
C GLU A 207 -5.26 6.67 37.68
N PRO A 208 -6.20 6.85 38.63
CA PRO A 208 -6.05 6.35 40.00
C PRO A 208 -6.24 4.83 40.16
N PHE A 209 -6.64 4.09 39.12
CA PHE A 209 -6.89 2.66 39.23
C PHE A 209 -5.64 1.84 38.93
N ASP A 210 -5.34 0.84 39.75
CA ASP A 210 -4.26 -0.11 39.48
C ASP A 210 -4.79 -1.34 38.76
N PHE A 211 -4.17 -1.68 37.63
CA PHE A 211 -4.53 -2.86 36.84
C PHE A 211 -3.45 -3.92 36.95
N THR A 212 -3.87 -5.16 37.14
CA THR A 212 -2.96 -6.31 37.11
C THR A 212 -2.87 -6.90 35.70
N PRO A 213 -1.74 -7.54 35.35
CA PRO A 213 -1.61 -8.23 34.06
C PRO A 213 -2.73 -9.27 33.84
N PRO A 214 -3.27 -9.40 32.62
CA PRO A 214 -4.29 -10.42 32.31
C PRO A 214 -3.73 -11.82 32.54
N LYS A 215 -4.38 -12.64 33.39
CA LYS A 215 -4.00 -14.04 33.62
C LYS A 215 -4.36 -14.98 32.47
N ILE A 216 -5.31 -14.57 31.65
CA ILE A 216 -5.70 -15.23 30.40
C ILE A 216 -5.58 -14.17 29.30
N PRO A 217 -4.99 -14.47 28.13
CA PRO A 217 -4.86 -13.50 27.05
C PRO A 217 -6.21 -12.90 26.64
N VAL A 218 -6.33 -11.58 26.74
CA VAL A 218 -7.52 -10.82 26.31
C VAL A 218 -7.23 -10.14 24.98
N ILE A 219 -8.05 -10.33 23.96
CA ILE A 219 -7.87 -9.68 22.65
C ILE A 219 -8.46 -8.26 22.66
N SER A 220 -7.63 -7.27 22.32
CA SER A 220 -8.04 -5.86 22.30
C SER A 220 -8.90 -5.52 21.09
N ASN A 221 -9.91 -4.67 21.27
CA ASN A 221 -10.78 -4.22 20.16
C ASN A 221 -10.04 -3.30 19.17
N VAL A 222 -9.04 -2.55 19.65
CA VAL A 222 -8.31 -1.54 18.85
C VAL A 222 -7.21 -2.19 18.00
N THR A 223 -6.50 -3.17 18.57
CA THR A 223 -5.35 -3.81 17.91
C THR A 223 -5.64 -5.20 17.35
N ALA A 224 -6.74 -5.83 17.76
CA ALA A 224 -7.04 -7.23 17.47
C ALA A 224 -5.92 -8.21 17.88
N ARG A 225 -5.16 -7.86 18.94
CA ARG A 225 -4.08 -8.67 19.54
C ARG A 225 -4.24 -8.74 21.07
N PRO A 226 -3.60 -9.71 21.74
CA PRO A 226 -3.60 -9.78 23.20
C PRO A 226 -3.16 -8.47 23.85
N TYR A 227 -3.82 -8.08 24.95
CA TYR A 227 -3.36 -7.01 25.82
C TYR A 227 -1.97 -7.31 26.34
N LYS A 228 -1.21 -6.24 26.50
CA LYS A 228 0.06 -6.24 27.23
C LYS A 228 -0.03 -5.30 28.41
N GLU A 229 0.72 -5.59 29.46
CA GLU A 229 0.64 -4.88 30.75
C GLU A 229 0.75 -3.35 30.59
N ALA A 230 1.75 -2.89 29.83
CA ALA A 230 2.03 -1.46 29.66
C ALA A 230 0.91 -0.65 28.98
N ASN A 231 -0.04 -1.30 28.30
CA ASN A 231 -0.97 -0.63 27.39
C ASN A 231 -2.45 -0.71 27.80
N LEU A 232 -2.78 -1.29 28.96
CA LEU A 232 -4.17 -1.55 29.38
C LEU A 232 -5.05 -0.29 29.41
N LYS A 233 -4.65 0.73 30.16
CA LYS A 233 -5.41 1.99 30.27
C LYS A 233 -5.52 2.70 28.93
N GLN A 234 -4.41 2.80 28.20
CA GLN A 234 -4.36 3.47 26.90
C GLN A 234 -5.33 2.81 25.91
N LEU A 235 -5.28 1.49 25.73
CA LEU A 235 -6.16 0.78 24.80
C LEU A 235 -7.64 0.86 25.20
N LEU A 236 -7.95 0.84 26.51
CA LEU A 236 -9.32 1.07 26.99
C LEU A 236 -9.85 2.47 26.67
N THR A 237 -8.98 3.49 26.73
CA THR A 237 -9.36 4.87 26.33
C THR A 237 -9.48 5.03 24.82
N ASP A 238 -8.53 4.48 24.05
CA ASP A 238 -8.54 4.50 22.59
C ASP A 238 -9.76 3.78 22.03
N GLN A 239 -10.26 2.76 22.73
CA GLN A 239 -11.49 2.05 22.36
C GLN A 239 -12.68 2.99 22.13
N LEU A 240 -12.75 4.15 22.78
CA LEU A 240 -13.90 5.06 22.66
C LEU A 240 -13.95 5.74 21.29
N ASP A 241 -12.80 6.08 20.69
CA ASP A 241 -12.71 6.85 19.44
C ASP A 241 -12.09 6.11 18.25
N HIS A 242 -11.68 4.85 18.43
CA HIS A 242 -11.18 3.96 17.37
C HIS A 242 -12.16 2.85 17.02
N GLU A 243 -11.96 2.23 15.86
CA GLU A 243 -12.82 1.17 15.36
C GLU A 243 -12.67 -0.13 16.16
N VAL A 244 -13.79 -0.83 16.38
CA VAL A 244 -13.79 -2.18 16.93
C VAL A 244 -13.47 -3.19 15.83
N LYS A 245 -12.27 -3.77 15.88
CA LYS A 245 -11.76 -4.76 14.92
C LYS A 245 -12.19 -6.19 15.27
N TRP A 246 -13.49 -6.41 15.40
CA TRP A 246 -14.04 -7.71 15.82
C TRP A 246 -13.75 -8.84 14.83
N TYR A 247 -13.93 -8.59 13.53
CA TYR A 247 -13.64 -9.55 12.47
C TYR A 247 -12.18 -10.03 12.52
N GLU A 248 -11.25 -9.09 12.70
CA GLU A 248 -9.83 -9.40 12.85
C GLU A 248 -9.56 -10.15 14.16
N SER A 249 -10.17 -9.75 15.28
CA SER A 249 -10.00 -10.37 16.61
C SER A 249 -10.40 -11.84 16.62
N ILE A 250 -11.56 -12.17 16.04
CA ILE A 250 -12.02 -13.56 15.90
C ILE A 250 -11.12 -14.33 14.94
N SER A 251 -10.73 -13.73 13.81
CA SER A 251 -9.86 -14.38 12.83
C SER A 251 -8.46 -14.66 13.40
N TYR A 252 -7.92 -13.78 14.23
CA TYR A 252 -6.67 -13.99 14.96
C TYR A 252 -6.79 -15.20 15.88
N MET A 253 -7.84 -15.28 16.71
CA MET A 253 -8.05 -16.42 17.60
C MET A 253 -8.23 -17.74 16.83
N ILE A 254 -8.93 -17.73 15.68
CA ILE A 254 -9.02 -18.89 14.79
C ILE A 254 -7.62 -19.29 14.30
N GLY A 255 -6.82 -18.33 13.86
CA GLY A 255 -5.42 -18.55 13.45
C GLY A 255 -4.53 -19.12 14.56
N GLN A 256 -4.81 -18.78 15.82
CA GLN A 256 -4.15 -19.34 17.01
C GLN A 256 -4.70 -20.71 17.44
N GLY A 257 -5.59 -21.34 16.67
CA GLY A 257 -6.14 -22.68 16.96
C GLY A 257 -7.34 -22.70 17.92
N VAL A 258 -8.03 -21.56 18.11
CA VAL A 258 -9.33 -21.53 18.79
C VAL A 258 -10.40 -22.06 17.84
N ALA A 259 -11.04 -23.17 18.23
CA ALA A 259 -12.08 -23.83 17.45
C ALA A 259 -13.48 -23.57 18.00
N GLU A 260 -13.59 -23.34 19.32
CA GLU A 260 -14.85 -23.16 20.04
C GLU A 260 -14.88 -21.79 20.69
N PHE A 261 -16.00 -21.07 20.49
CA PHE A 261 -16.25 -19.76 21.06
C PHE A 261 -17.53 -19.83 21.88
N VAL A 262 -17.45 -19.48 23.16
CA VAL A 262 -18.58 -19.50 24.08
C VAL A 262 -18.96 -18.06 24.43
N GLU A 263 -20.13 -17.64 23.94
CA GLU A 263 -20.69 -16.34 24.30
C GLU A 263 -21.15 -16.36 25.76
N THR A 264 -20.57 -15.46 26.56
CA THR A 264 -20.77 -15.35 28.00
C THR A 264 -21.53 -14.07 28.29
N GLY A 265 -22.85 -14.15 28.26
CA GLY A 265 -23.75 -13.02 28.42
C GLY A 265 -25.14 -13.32 27.88
N PRO A 266 -26.04 -12.32 27.83
CA PRO A 266 -27.38 -12.52 27.33
C PRO A 266 -27.40 -12.60 25.79
N GLY A 267 -28.23 -13.51 25.26
CA GLY A 267 -28.47 -13.61 23.82
C GLY A 267 -27.50 -14.54 23.10
N ASP A 268 -27.45 -14.40 21.77
CA ASP A 268 -26.66 -15.26 20.86
C ASP A 268 -26.03 -14.45 19.71
N VAL A 269 -25.87 -13.13 19.91
CA VAL A 269 -25.45 -12.19 18.86
C VAL A 269 -24.03 -12.49 18.41
N LEU A 270 -23.10 -12.65 19.36
CA LEU A 270 -21.72 -12.96 19.02
C LEU A 270 -21.56 -14.40 18.53
N THR A 271 -22.39 -15.33 18.98
CA THR A 271 -22.42 -16.72 18.53
C THR A 271 -22.74 -16.77 17.03
N LYS A 272 -23.81 -16.09 16.61
CA LYS A 272 -24.19 -15.98 15.18
C LYS A 272 -23.12 -15.27 14.36
N MET A 273 -22.60 -14.15 14.86
CA MET A 273 -21.59 -13.35 14.17
C MET A 273 -20.27 -14.13 14.00
N THR A 274 -19.83 -14.82 15.05
CA THR A 274 -18.63 -15.68 15.02
C THR A 274 -18.84 -16.88 14.11
N GLY A 275 -20.03 -17.49 14.10
CA GLY A 275 -20.37 -18.54 13.16
C GLY A 275 -20.22 -18.11 11.69
N TYR A 276 -20.60 -16.87 11.39
CA TYR A 276 -20.39 -16.27 10.06
C TYR A 276 -18.90 -16.03 9.76
N ILE A 277 -18.16 -15.43 10.69
CA ILE A 277 -16.70 -15.18 10.54
C ILE A 277 -15.94 -16.49 10.31
N LYS A 278 -16.29 -17.58 11.00
CA LYS A 278 -15.64 -18.89 10.84
C LYS A 278 -15.74 -19.46 9.43
N GLN A 279 -16.76 -19.09 8.66
CA GLN A 279 -16.91 -19.54 7.28
C GLN A 279 -15.99 -18.80 6.32
N ASN A 280 -15.61 -17.57 6.67
CA ASN A 280 -14.75 -16.70 5.86
C ASN A 280 -13.80 -15.90 6.77
N PRO A 281 -12.85 -16.55 7.47
CA PRO A 281 -11.95 -15.85 8.38
C PRO A 281 -11.01 -14.92 7.59
N MET A 282 -10.65 -13.80 8.20
CA MET A 282 -9.58 -12.96 7.67
C MET A 282 -8.26 -13.72 7.76
N VAL A 283 -7.43 -13.65 6.73
CA VAL A 283 -6.08 -14.22 6.79
C VAL A 283 -5.23 -13.33 7.69
N ILE A 284 -4.97 -13.80 8.92
CA ILE A 284 -4.11 -13.12 9.89
C ILE A 284 -2.73 -13.78 9.85
N PRO A 285 -1.66 -13.07 9.48
CA PRO A 285 -0.29 -13.58 9.60
C PRO A 285 -0.01 -13.93 11.07
N MET A 286 0.50 -15.14 11.34
CA MET A 286 0.95 -15.51 12.69
C MET A 286 2.17 -14.67 13.04
N GLU A 287 2.05 -13.79 14.04
CA GLU A 287 3.18 -13.06 14.65
C GLU A 287 3.76 -13.93 15.78
N SER A 288 5.09 -13.98 15.90
CA SER A 288 5.79 -14.72 16.96
C SER A 288 5.81 -13.93 18.28
N GLU A 289 5.93 -14.60 19.44
CA GLU A 289 6.07 -13.93 20.75
C GLU A 289 7.31 -13.03 20.83
N GLU A 290 8.37 -13.31 20.05
CA GLU A 290 9.55 -12.43 19.89
C GLU A 290 9.22 -11.08 19.20
N ASP A 291 8.26 -11.05 18.27
CA ASP A 291 7.83 -9.82 17.59
C ASP A 291 7.10 -8.85 18.54
N LEU A 292 6.50 -9.39 19.61
CA LEU A 292 5.80 -8.62 20.63
C LEU A 292 6.82 -7.89 21.52
N GLU A 293 7.85 -8.55 22.05
CA GLU A 293 8.84 -7.88 22.92
C GLU A 293 9.64 -6.77 22.21
N VAL A 294 9.88 -6.92 20.91
CA VAL A 294 10.60 -5.91 20.12
C VAL A 294 9.77 -4.64 19.91
N LYS A 295 8.45 -4.78 19.72
CA LYS A 295 7.51 -3.64 19.61
C LYS A 295 7.35 -2.88 20.93
N GLU A 296 7.49 -3.53 22.09
CA GLU A 296 7.42 -2.87 23.40
C GLU A 296 8.67 -2.07 23.76
N ARG A 297 9.86 -2.60 23.44
CA ARG A 297 11.10 -1.81 23.56
C ARG A 297 11.06 -0.57 22.68
N LEU A 298 10.43 -0.64 21.50
CA LEU A 298 10.22 0.53 20.63
C LEU A 298 9.24 1.56 21.23
N ASN A 299 8.25 1.14 22.02
CA ASN A 299 7.29 2.06 22.64
C ASN A 299 7.80 2.70 23.96
N GLU A 300 8.62 2.00 24.76
CA GLU A 300 9.27 2.62 25.93
C GLU A 300 10.36 3.63 25.53
N THR A 301 10.99 3.44 24.36
CA THR A 301 11.99 4.37 23.81
C THR A 301 11.36 5.65 23.23
N LEU A 302 10.02 5.74 23.16
CA LEU A 302 9.26 6.88 22.63
C LEU A 302 8.59 7.74 23.72
N LYS A 303 9.07 7.71 24.97
CA LYS A 303 8.86 8.86 25.87
C LYS A 303 9.86 9.96 25.49
N PRO A 304 9.44 11.22 25.24
CA PRO A 304 10.37 12.31 25.03
C PRO A 304 11.12 12.56 26.34
N THR A 305 12.30 11.97 26.48
CA THR A 305 13.26 12.41 27.48
C THR A 305 13.82 13.73 26.98
N ILE A 306 13.25 14.83 27.48
CA ILE A 306 13.98 16.09 27.58
C ILE A 306 15.02 15.87 28.69
N GLY A 307 16.07 15.13 28.34
CA GLY A 307 17.27 14.97 29.12
C GLY A 307 18.30 15.95 28.59
N GLY A 308 18.33 17.14 29.20
CA GLY A 308 19.46 18.02 29.04
C GLY A 308 20.72 17.29 29.49
N ASN A 309 21.62 17.01 28.55
CA ASN A 309 23.04 16.95 28.82
C ASN A 309 23.80 17.29 27.54
N GLY A 310 24.39 18.48 27.58
CA GLY A 310 25.29 18.96 26.55
C GLY A 310 26.49 18.03 26.44
N LEU A 311 26.65 17.43 25.27
CA LEU A 311 27.94 17.00 24.78
C LEU A 311 28.13 17.66 23.41
N GLY A 312 29.04 18.62 23.38
CA GLY A 312 29.41 19.35 22.19
C GLY A 312 30.02 18.41 21.14
N VAL A 313 29.20 17.99 20.18
CA VAL A 313 29.68 17.49 18.90
C VAL A 313 29.67 18.67 17.95
N LYS A 314 30.86 19.16 17.57
CA LYS A 314 31.01 20.07 16.42
C LYS A 314 30.36 19.39 15.21
N SER A 315 29.33 20.00 14.63
CA SER A 315 28.57 19.42 13.53
C SER A 315 29.46 19.29 12.29
N ALA A 316 29.82 18.06 11.93
CA ALA A 316 30.35 17.77 10.60
C ALA A 316 29.20 17.86 9.59
N GLU A 317 29.47 18.51 8.46
CA GLU A 317 28.57 18.63 7.31
C GLU A 317 28.20 17.23 6.76
N LEU A 318 26.92 16.99 6.52
CA LEU A 318 26.36 15.75 5.98
C LEU A 318 26.85 15.57 4.54
N LYS A 319 27.50 14.44 4.28
CA LYS A 319 28.01 14.11 2.95
C LYS A 319 26.95 13.38 2.13
N PRO A 320 26.90 13.59 0.80
CA PRO A 320 25.92 12.92 -0.06
C PRO A 320 25.95 11.38 0.00
N ALA A 321 27.12 10.79 0.23
CA ALA A 321 27.29 9.33 0.38
C ALA A 321 26.69 8.77 1.69
N GLN A 322 26.24 9.63 2.61
CA GLN A 322 25.57 9.24 3.85
C GLN A 322 24.04 9.23 3.70
N LEU A 323 23.50 9.65 2.55
CA LEU A 323 22.07 9.62 2.27
C LEU A 323 21.66 8.23 1.77
N GLY A 324 20.59 7.68 2.34
CA GLY A 324 20.06 6.35 2.00
C GLY A 324 20.77 5.20 2.72
N CYS A 325 20.70 4.01 2.13
CA CYS A 325 21.17 2.75 2.72
C CYS A 325 22.64 2.45 2.35
N PRO A 326 23.57 2.34 3.32
CA PRO A 326 24.97 1.99 3.04
C PRO A 326 25.14 0.61 2.38
N GLU A 327 24.29 -0.35 2.72
CA GLU A 327 24.29 -1.69 2.09
C GLU A 327 23.90 -1.62 0.62
N PHE A 328 23.03 -0.70 0.22
CA PHE A 328 22.75 -0.43 -1.21
C PHE A 328 24.02 0.02 -1.93
N ILE A 329 24.71 1.01 -1.35
CA ILE A 329 25.94 1.58 -1.91
C ILE A 329 27.00 0.49 -2.09
N LYS A 330 27.20 -0.33 -1.06
CA LYS A 330 28.14 -1.44 -1.06
C LYS A 330 27.74 -2.52 -2.06
N ASP A 331 26.52 -3.04 -1.98
CA ASP A 331 26.09 -4.17 -2.80
C ASP A 331 26.09 -3.76 -4.28
N HIS A 332 25.61 -2.58 -4.65
CA HIS A 332 25.59 -2.14 -6.05
C HIS A 332 26.90 -1.51 -6.53
N LYS A 333 27.95 -1.42 -5.69
CA LYS A 333 29.24 -0.79 -6.01
C LYS A 333 29.09 0.66 -6.51
N VAL A 334 28.13 1.40 -5.96
CA VAL A 334 27.81 2.78 -6.35
C VAL A 334 28.40 3.80 -5.38
N LYS A 335 28.44 5.05 -5.80
CA LYS A 335 28.84 6.22 -5.00
C LYS A 335 27.69 6.71 -4.10
N TYR A 336 26.44 6.55 -4.55
CA TYR A 336 25.25 7.10 -3.91
C TYR A 336 24.08 6.12 -3.93
N ALA A 337 23.16 6.27 -2.96
CA ALA A 337 21.85 5.63 -2.98
C ALA A 337 20.89 6.31 -3.99
N TYR A 338 21.31 6.36 -5.24
CA TYR A 338 20.65 7.03 -6.36
C TYR A 338 20.65 6.11 -7.58
N VAL A 339 19.55 6.09 -8.30
CA VAL A 339 19.34 5.29 -9.50
C VAL A 339 18.77 6.15 -10.63
N ALA A 340 19.29 6.00 -11.84
CA ALA A 340 18.57 6.41 -13.04
C ALA A 340 17.77 5.23 -13.60
N GLY A 341 16.45 5.32 -13.51
CA GLY A 341 15.54 4.28 -13.99
C GLY A 341 15.57 4.15 -15.50
N SER A 342 15.12 2.99 -15.98
CA SER A 342 15.05 2.77 -17.43
C SER A 342 13.97 3.62 -18.10
N MET A 343 14.13 3.87 -19.40
CA MET A 343 13.18 4.60 -20.22
C MET A 343 13.03 3.90 -21.57
N TYR A 344 11.78 3.62 -21.94
CA TYR A 344 11.35 2.80 -23.08
C TYR A 344 12.10 3.10 -24.39
N ARG A 345 12.36 2.07 -25.22
CA ARG A 345 13.02 2.14 -26.54
C ARG A 345 14.40 2.81 -26.53
N GLY A 346 15.24 2.47 -25.56
CA GLY A 346 16.61 2.98 -25.49
C GLY A 346 16.70 4.48 -25.21
N ILE A 347 15.63 5.12 -24.74
CA ILE A 347 15.69 6.51 -24.26
C ILE A 347 16.66 6.61 -23.06
N ALA A 348 16.64 5.59 -22.19
CA ALA A 348 17.77 5.30 -21.31
C ALA A 348 18.79 4.53 -22.15
N SER A 349 19.61 5.29 -22.87
CA SER A 349 20.53 4.82 -23.91
C SER A 349 21.76 4.15 -23.31
N LYS A 350 22.55 3.50 -24.18
CA LYS A 350 23.85 2.96 -23.79
C LYS A 350 24.80 4.07 -23.34
N GLU A 351 24.75 5.24 -23.97
CA GLU A 351 25.55 6.42 -23.59
C GLU A 351 25.19 6.92 -22.18
N LEU A 352 23.90 6.96 -21.85
CA LEU A 352 23.43 7.34 -20.51
C LEU A 352 23.94 6.35 -19.46
N VAL A 353 23.80 5.06 -19.73
CA VAL A 353 24.24 4.00 -18.81
C VAL A 353 25.75 4.01 -18.63
N ILE A 354 26.51 4.23 -19.69
CA ILE A 354 27.97 4.34 -19.63
C ILE A 354 28.40 5.59 -18.82
N SER A 355 27.75 6.74 -19.02
CA SER A 355 28.04 7.97 -18.25
C SER A 355 27.83 7.74 -16.75
N MET A 356 26.68 7.19 -16.39
CA MET A 356 26.34 6.87 -15.00
C MET A 356 27.27 5.81 -14.39
N GLY A 357 27.56 4.74 -15.12
CA GLY A 357 28.48 3.69 -14.67
C GLY A 357 29.88 4.21 -14.37
N LYS A 358 30.43 5.09 -15.23
CA LYS A 358 31.73 5.77 -15.00
C LYS A 358 31.71 6.66 -13.77
N ALA A 359 30.58 7.30 -13.48
CA ALA A 359 30.37 8.07 -12.26
C ALA A 359 30.07 7.19 -11.02
N ARG A 360 30.04 5.85 -11.17
CA ARG A 360 29.61 4.88 -10.16
C ARG A 360 28.18 5.11 -9.68
N ILE A 361 27.26 5.38 -10.59
CA ILE A 361 25.84 5.54 -10.31
C ILE A 361 25.08 4.44 -11.05
N LEU A 362 24.16 3.77 -10.35
CA LEU A 362 23.39 2.68 -10.96
C LEU A 362 22.39 3.26 -11.96
N SER A 363 22.31 2.63 -13.12
CA SER A 363 21.33 2.96 -14.15
C SER A 363 20.96 1.73 -14.95
N PHE A 364 19.78 1.78 -15.58
CA PHE A 364 19.23 0.65 -16.33
C PHE A 364 18.99 1.00 -17.79
N PHE A 365 19.54 0.21 -18.71
CA PHE A 365 19.28 0.37 -20.13
C PHE A 365 17.81 0.05 -20.46
N GLY A 366 17.18 0.90 -21.27
CA GLY A 366 15.77 0.80 -21.65
C GLY A 366 15.50 -0.22 -22.74
N THR A 367 15.43 -1.51 -22.40
CA THR A 367 15.22 -2.62 -23.35
C THR A 367 13.81 -2.66 -23.94
N GLY A 368 12.79 -2.18 -23.20
CA GLY A 368 11.40 -2.26 -23.60
C GLY A 368 11.15 -1.72 -25.01
N GLY A 369 10.58 -2.55 -25.89
CA GLY A 369 10.23 -2.16 -27.25
C GLY A 369 11.38 -2.18 -28.27
N LEU A 370 12.57 -2.64 -27.88
CA LEU A 370 13.68 -2.95 -28.79
C LEU A 370 13.65 -4.44 -29.19
N ASP A 371 14.26 -4.76 -30.32
CA ASP A 371 14.54 -6.15 -30.71
C ASP A 371 15.77 -6.72 -29.97
N LEU A 372 15.93 -8.05 -30.01
CA LEU A 372 16.98 -8.76 -29.28
C LEU A 372 18.37 -8.38 -29.77
N ASP A 373 18.56 -8.19 -31.07
CA ASP A 373 19.86 -7.85 -31.65
C ASP A 373 20.35 -6.49 -31.16
N THR A 374 19.45 -5.51 -31.09
CA THR A 374 19.72 -4.18 -30.54
C THR A 374 20.06 -4.25 -29.05
N ILE A 375 19.37 -5.10 -28.29
CA ILE A 375 19.65 -5.28 -26.86
C ILE A 375 21.02 -5.95 -26.67
N GLU A 376 21.34 -6.98 -27.46
CA GLU A 376 22.64 -7.68 -27.42
C GLU A 376 23.80 -6.73 -27.78
N GLU A 377 23.64 -5.89 -28.82
CA GLU A 377 24.63 -4.86 -29.17
C GLU A 377 24.85 -3.88 -28.01
N ALA A 378 23.77 -3.42 -27.37
CA ALA A 378 23.85 -2.50 -26.24
C ALA A 378 24.59 -3.12 -25.05
N ILE A 379 24.32 -4.40 -24.73
CA ILE A 379 25.02 -5.14 -23.66
C ILE A 379 26.53 -5.14 -23.94
N ILE A 380 26.93 -5.57 -25.14
CA ILE A 380 28.34 -5.66 -25.53
C ILE A 380 29.00 -4.29 -25.46
N SER A 381 28.33 -3.25 -25.96
CA SER A 381 28.85 -1.88 -25.94
C SER A 381 29.04 -1.34 -24.51
N ILE A 382 28.10 -1.60 -23.61
CA ILE A 382 28.16 -1.15 -22.22
C ILE A 382 29.27 -1.89 -21.47
N GLN A 383 29.35 -3.22 -21.62
CA GLN A 383 30.39 -4.04 -21.00
C GLN A 383 31.79 -3.65 -21.48
N ASN A 384 31.97 -3.41 -22.78
CA ASN A 384 33.26 -2.95 -23.32
C ASN A 384 33.69 -1.59 -22.73
N ALA A 385 32.73 -0.73 -22.39
CA ALA A 385 33.02 0.60 -21.86
C ALA A 385 33.21 0.64 -20.34
N LEU A 386 32.58 -0.27 -19.60
CA LEU A 386 32.52 -0.27 -18.13
C LEU A 386 33.37 -1.38 -17.47
N GLY A 387 33.64 -2.46 -18.19
CA GLY A 387 34.22 -3.68 -17.62
C GLY A 387 33.31 -4.34 -16.58
N ASP A 388 33.89 -5.22 -15.76
CA ASP A 388 33.15 -6.01 -14.76
C ASP A 388 32.96 -5.27 -13.41
N ASP A 389 33.66 -4.15 -13.21
CA ASP A 389 33.74 -3.46 -11.92
C ASP A 389 32.76 -2.31 -11.74
N LEU A 390 32.32 -1.68 -12.82
CA LEU A 390 31.46 -0.51 -12.77
C LEU A 390 29.97 -0.88 -12.87
N PRO A 391 29.09 -0.15 -12.16
CA PRO A 391 27.69 -0.54 -12.04
C PRO A 391 26.88 -0.21 -13.30
N PHE A 392 26.14 -1.19 -13.79
CA PHE A 392 25.04 -1.01 -14.72
C PHE A 392 24.03 -2.16 -14.59
N GLY A 393 22.85 -1.97 -15.15
CA GLY A 393 21.86 -3.03 -15.31
C GLY A 393 21.02 -2.91 -16.56
N MET A 394 20.16 -3.90 -16.78
CA MET A 394 19.24 -3.96 -17.92
C MET A 394 17.79 -3.94 -17.43
N ASN A 395 16.91 -3.21 -18.11
CA ASN A 395 15.48 -3.36 -17.84
C ASN A 395 15.00 -4.74 -18.31
N LEU A 396 14.11 -5.36 -17.55
CA LEU A 396 13.31 -6.49 -17.96
C LEU A 396 11.84 -6.06 -17.87
N LEU A 397 11.23 -5.80 -19.03
CA LEU A 397 9.84 -5.39 -19.14
C LEU A 397 8.96 -6.64 -19.24
N HIS A 398 7.96 -6.76 -18.35
CA HIS A 398 7.01 -7.85 -18.42
C HIS A 398 6.21 -7.82 -19.74
N ASN A 399 6.06 -8.98 -20.37
CA ASN A 399 5.26 -9.14 -21.58
C ASN A 399 4.10 -10.12 -21.36
N LEU A 400 2.89 -9.58 -21.16
CA LEU A 400 1.68 -10.36 -20.90
C LEU A 400 1.28 -11.26 -22.07
N TYR A 401 1.51 -10.81 -23.31
CA TYR A 401 1.03 -11.49 -24.52
C TYR A 401 2.05 -12.47 -25.09
N SER A 402 3.33 -12.30 -24.76
CA SER A 402 4.45 -13.12 -25.25
C SER A 402 5.43 -13.49 -24.12
N PRO A 403 5.04 -14.36 -23.17
CA PRO A 403 5.94 -14.81 -22.10
C PRO A 403 7.23 -15.48 -22.60
N GLU A 404 7.20 -16.09 -23.79
CA GLU A 404 8.36 -16.69 -24.44
C GLU A 404 9.47 -15.67 -24.76
N LYS A 405 9.10 -14.44 -25.15
CA LYS A 405 10.07 -13.38 -25.42
C LYS A 405 10.77 -12.92 -24.16
N GLU A 406 10.05 -12.92 -23.03
CA GLU A 406 10.63 -12.60 -21.72
C GLU A 406 11.68 -13.65 -21.33
N MET A 407 11.40 -14.95 -21.55
CA MET A 407 12.36 -16.03 -21.29
C MET A 407 13.60 -15.93 -22.19
N ILE A 408 13.44 -15.68 -23.50
CA ILE A 408 14.57 -15.53 -24.43
C ILE A 408 15.46 -14.34 -24.02
N THR A 409 14.84 -13.25 -23.58
CA THR A 409 15.59 -12.06 -23.10
C THR A 409 16.41 -12.40 -21.85
N VAL A 410 15.84 -13.15 -20.90
CA VAL A 410 16.56 -13.62 -19.70
C VAL A 410 17.70 -14.56 -20.06
N GLU A 411 17.49 -15.50 -20.98
CA GLU A 411 18.55 -16.41 -21.43
C GLU A 411 19.72 -15.64 -22.06
N MET A 412 19.44 -14.61 -22.85
CA MET A 412 20.46 -13.70 -23.37
C MET A 412 21.17 -12.93 -22.26
N PHE A 413 20.44 -12.41 -21.26
CA PHE A 413 21.05 -11.73 -20.10
C PHE A 413 22.01 -12.66 -19.35
N LEU A 414 21.62 -13.91 -19.11
CA LEU A 414 22.47 -14.91 -18.45
C LEU A 414 23.69 -15.27 -19.31
N LYS A 415 23.52 -15.44 -20.62
CA LYS A 415 24.61 -15.70 -21.57
C LYS A 415 25.68 -14.60 -21.53
N HIS A 416 25.28 -13.35 -21.36
CA HIS A 416 26.17 -12.19 -21.27
C HIS A 416 26.57 -11.80 -19.84
N ASN A 417 26.28 -12.63 -18.83
CA ASN A 417 26.61 -12.34 -17.43
C ASN A 417 26.03 -11.00 -16.92
N ILE A 418 24.80 -10.67 -17.32
CA ILE A 418 24.07 -9.55 -16.73
C ILE A 418 23.68 -9.93 -15.31
N HIS A 419 24.16 -9.16 -14.33
CA HIS A 419 23.96 -9.43 -12.91
C HIS A 419 22.95 -8.50 -12.24
N GLN A 420 22.42 -7.51 -12.94
CA GLN A 420 21.49 -6.53 -12.37
C GLN A 420 20.37 -6.23 -13.36
N ILE A 421 19.13 -6.41 -12.93
CA ILE A 421 17.96 -6.03 -13.71
C ILE A 421 17.00 -5.12 -12.94
N GLU A 422 16.33 -4.24 -13.69
CA GLU A 422 15.14 -3.53 -13.23
C GLU A 422 13.91 -4.25 -13.80
N ALA A 423 13.14 -4.94 -12.95
CA ALA A 423 11.91 -5.62 -13.32
C ALA A 423 10.74 -4.61 -13.27
N SER A 424 10.06 -4.42 -14.40
CA SER A 424 8.99 -3.41 -14.53
C SER A 424 7.74 -3.95 -15.22
N ALA A 425 6.57 -3.35 -14.92
CA ALA A 425 5.25 -3.73 -15.43
C ALA A 425 4.77 -5.15 -15.05
N TYR A 426 5.40 -5.77 -14.04
CA TYR A 426 4.99 -7.08 -13.54
C TYR A 426 3.71 -6.99 -12.71
N MET A 427 2.81 -7.95 -12.92
CA MET A 427 1.62 -8.17 -12.07
C MET A 427 1.81 -9.31 -11.07
N GLY A 428 2.91 -10.06 -11.19
CA GLY A 428 3.26 -11.22 -10.38
C GLY A 428 4.56 -11.84 -10.90
N ILE A 429 5.05 -12.88 -10.24
CA ILE A 429 6.33 -13.52 -10.63
C ILE A 429 6.13 -14.43 -11.85
N THR A 430 6.97 -14.24 -12.87
CA THR A 430 6.99 -15.08 -14.06
C THR A 430 8.10 -16.15 -13.98
N PRO A 431 7.98 -17.25 -14.75
CA PRO A 431 9.07 -18.22 -14.86
C PRO A 431 10.39 -17.62 -15.36
N ALA A 432 10.36 -16.65 -16.27
CA ALA A 432 11.56 -15.99 -16.80
C ALA A 432 12.28 -15.17 -15.72
N LEU A 433 11.55 -14.33 -14.98
CA LEU A 433 12.11 -13.56 -13.88
C LEU A 433 12.66 -14.46 -12.76
N ALA A 434 11.90 -15.50 -12.39
CA ALA A 434 12.35 -16.50 -11.42
C ALA A 434 13.63 -17.20 -11.88
N TYR A 435 13.70 -17.58 -13.16
CA TYR A 435 14.88 -18.21 -13.74
C TYR A 435 16.12 -17.30 -13.62
N PHE A 436 16.00 -16.02 -13.98
CA PHE A 436 17.10 -15.05 -13.82
C PHE A 436 17.61 -14.98 -12.37
N ARG A 437 16.69 -14.85 -11.41
CA ARG A 437 16.99 -14.76 -9.98
C ARG A 437 17.70 -16.02 -9.48
N ILE A 438 17.12 -17.19 -9.75
CA ILE A 438 17.58 -18.48 -9.22
C ILE A 438 18.97 -18.84 -9.76
N LYS A 439 19.25 -18.58 -11.04
CA LYS A 439 20.56 -18.87 -11.64
C LYS A 439 21.71 -18.03 -11.07
N GLY A 440 21.38 -16.95 -10.35
CA GLY A 440 22.37 -16.17 -9.62
C GLY A 440 22.74 -16.75 -8.24
N LEU A 441 22.03 -17.76 -7.74
CA LEU A 441 22.18 -18.22 -6.36
C LEU A 441 23.29 -19.27 -6.23
N LYS A 442 24.14 -19.07 -5.22
CA LYS A 442 25.21 -20.02 -4.87
C LYS A 442 25.32 -20.14 -3.35
N ARG A 443 25.80 -21.28 -2.86
CA ARG A 443 26.15 -21.44 -1.45
C ARG A 443 27.62 -21.04 -1.24
N ALA A 444 27.87 -20.14 -0.29
CA ALA A 444 29.23 -19.83 0.17
C ALA A 444 29.79 -20.95 1.06
N GLU A 445 31.11 -20.97 1.25
CA GLU A 445 31.80 -21.93 2.13
C GLU A 445 31.30 -21.88 3.58
N ASN A 446 30.88 -20.71 4.06
CA ASN A 446 30.29 -20.51 5.39
C ASN A 446 28.80 -20.89 5.47
N GLY A 447 28.23 -21.45 4.39
CA GLY A 447 26.84 -21.88 4.29
C GLY A 447 25.84 -20.78 3.92
N GLU A 448 26.26 -19.52 3.75
CA GLU A 448 25.38 -18.42 3.37
C GLU A 448 24.97 -18.45 1.91
N VAL A 449 23.78 -17.95 1.60
CA VAL A 449 23.31 -17.80 0.22
C VAL A 449 23.92 -16.54 -0.39
N LEU A 450 24.76 -16.73 -1.41
CA LEU A 450 25.27 -15.66 -2.25
C LEU A 450 24.28 -15.38 -3.37
N ILE A 451 23.97 -14.10 -3.53
CA ILE A 451 23.08 -13.59 -4.57
C ILE A 451 23.93 -12.92 -5.64
N GLY A 452 24.15 -13.62 -6.76
CA GLY A 452 24.90 -13.13 -7.91
C GLY A 452 24.06 -12.29 -8.87
N ASN A 453 22.78 -12.65 -9.07
CA ASN A 453 21.86 -11.94 -9.96
C ASN A 453 20.85 -11.13 -9.13
N LYS A 454 20.99 -9.81 -9.19
CA LYS A 454 20.20 -8.86 -8.42
C LYS A 454 18.99 -8.38 -9.20
N VAL A 455 17.89 -8.22 -8.48
CA VAL A 455 16.63 -7.76 -9.05
C VAL A 455 16.15 -6.55 -8.27
N MET A 456 15.98 -5.44 -8.99
CA MET A 456 15.27 -4.26 -8.52
C MET A 456 13.86 -4.26 -9.11
N ALA A 457 12.84 -4.43 -8.28
CA ALA A 457 11.45 -4.44 -8.73
C ALA A 457 10.85 -3.04 -8.65
N LYS A 458 10.38 -2.50 -9.76
CA LYS A 458 9.67 -1.21 -9.79
C LYS A 458 8.16 -1.46 -9.76
N ILE A 459 7.52 -1.04 -8.66
CA ILE A 459 6.13 -1.41 -8.32
C ILE A 459 5.33 -0.20 -7.84
N SER A 460 4.02 -0.24 -8.03
CA SER A 460 3.06 0.77 -7.56
C SER A 460 1.97 0.19 -6.65
N ARG A 461 1.93 -1.14 -6.48
CA ARG A 461 0.85 -1.90 -5.85
C ARG A 461 1.39 -2.80 -4.73
N PRO A 462 0.82 -2.76 -3.51
CA PRO A 462 1.27 -3.59 -2.40
C PRO A 462 1.26 -5.09 -2.69
N GLU A 463 0.25 -5.60 -3.41
CA GLU A 463 0.14 -7.02 -3.74
C GLU A 463 1.26 -7.50 -4.68
N VAL A 464 1.75 -6.62 -5.58
CA VAL A 464 2.89 -6.92 -6.44
C VAL A 464 4.18 -6.84 -5.64
N ALA A 465 4.32 -5.83 -4.78
CA ALA A 465 5.47 -5.73 -3.89
C ALA A 465 5.64 -6.97 -3.00
N GLU A 466 4.53 -7.51 -2.47
CA GLU A 466 4.53 -8.72 -1.66
C GLU A 466 5.08 -9.92 -2.44
N ALA A 467 4.66 -10.10 -3.70
CA ALA A 467 5.18 -11.15 -4.57
C ALA A 467 6.70 -11.04 -4.80
N PHE A 468 7.25 -9.84 -4.96
CA PHE A 468 8.69 -9.61 -5.16
C PHE A 468 9.52 -9.71 -3.87
N MET A 469 8.93 -9.39 -2.73
CA MET A 469 9.56 -9.50 -1.42
C MET A 469 9.47 -10.92 -0.83
N SER A 470 8.63 -11.77 -1.41
CA SER A 470 8.50 -13.19 -1.05
C SER A 470 9.50 -14.04 -1.84
N PRO A 471 9.77 -15.30 -1.43
CA PRO A 471 10.54 -16.24 -2.25
C PRO A 471 9.79 -16.60 -3.53
N VAL A 472 10.50 -17.18 -4.49
CA VAL A 472 9.88 -17.65 -5.74
C VAL A 472 8.78 -18.67 -5.41
N PRO A 473 7.56 -18.54 -5.95
CA PRO A 473 6.49 -19.50 -5.70
C PRO A 473 6.87 -20.93 -6.09
N ASP A 474 6.53 -21.90 -5.24
CA ASP A 474 6.92 -23.31 -5.42
C ASP A 474 6.50 -23.89 -6.78
N TYR A 475 5.30 -23.54 -7.28
CA TYR A 475 4.85 -24.03 -8.58
C TYR A 475 5.73 -23.56 -9.75
N ILE A 476 6.35 -22.36 -9.64
CA ILE A 476 7.30 -21.85 -10.63
C ILE A 476 8.63 -22.59 -10.49
N VAL A 477 9.12 -22.78 -9.27
CA VAL A 477 10.35 -23.54 -9.01
C VAL A 477 10.24 -24.96 -9.56
N GLN A 478 9.14 -25.65 -9.29
CA GLN A 478 8.88 -27.00 -9.81
C GLN A 478 8.81 -27.04 -11.33
N LYS A 479 8.17 -26.04 -11.96
CA LYS A 479 8.16 -25.93 -13.42
C LYS A 479 9.58 -25.80 -13.99
N LEU A 480 10.42 -24.94 -13.40
CA LEU A 480 11.81 -24.74 -13.85
C LEU A 480 12.69 -25.98 -13.64
N LEU A 481 12.45 -26.76 -12.58
CA LEU A 481 13.11 -28.06 -12.34
C LEU A 481 12.71 -29.08 -13.41
N GLN A 482 11.41 -29.20 -13.72
CA GLN A 482 10.89 -30.11 -14.75
C GLN A 482 11.40 -29.75 -16.16
N GLU A 483 11.60 -28.47 -16.43
CA GLU A 483 12.20 -27.98 -17.67
C GLU A 483 13.75 -28.05 -17.67
N HIS A 484 14.36 -28.61 -16.61
CA HIS A 484 15.82 -28.72 -16.43
C HIS A 484 16.56 -27.39 -16.53
N LYS A 485 15.89 -26.28 -16.21
CA LYS A 485 16.49 -24.94 -16.23
C LYS A 485 17.30 -24.67 -14.97
N ILE A 486 16.89 -25.20 -13.83
CA ILE A 486 17.56 -25.03 -12.53
C ILE A 486 17.91 -26.38 -11.90
N THR A 487 18.89 -26.39 -11.00
CA THR A 487 19.25 -27.57 -10.20
C THR A 487 18.44 -27.66 -8.89
N ASP A 488 18.45 -28.82 -8.24
CA ASP A 488 17.83 -29.00 -6.92
C ASP A 488 18.44 -28.08 -5.86
N GLU A 489 19.75 -27.83 -5.93
CA GLU A 489 20.43 -26.90 -5.02
C GLU A 489 19.96 -25.46 -5.26
N GLU A 490 19.93 -25.02 -6.52
CA GLU A 490 19.44 -23.68 -6.89
C GLU A 490 17.97 -23.50 -6.44
N ALA A 491 17.13 -24.52 -6.62
CA ALA A 491 15.75 -24.54 -6.12
C ALA A 491 15.67 -24.43 -4.60
N ALA A 492 16.51 -25.15 -3.85
CA ALA A 492 16.54 -25.07 -2.39
C ALA A 492 17.04 -23.71 -1.88
N LEU A 493 18.00 -23.09 -2.57
CA LEU A 493 18.49 -21.73 -2.25
C LEU A 493 17.42 -20.67 -2.52
N SER A 494 16.61 -20.86 -3.57
CA SER A 494 15.56 -19.90 -3.97
C SER A 494 14.50 -19.65 -2.88
N LYS A 495 14.31 -20.59 -1.95
CA LYS A 495 13.38 -20.48 -0.83
C LYS A 495 13.89 -19.61 0.31
N GLN A 496 15.18 -19.32 0.33
CA GLN A 496 15.87 -18.61 1.42
C GLN A 496 16.11 -17.13 1.12
N VAL A 497 15.72 -16.67 -0.08
CA VAL A 497 15.94 -15.31 -0.54
C VAL A 497 14.66 -14.76 -1.17
N PRO A 498 14.45 -13.43 -1.10
CA PRO A 498 13.35 -12.80 -1.83
C PRO A 498 13.64 -12.85 -3.33
N VAL A 499 12.58 -12.70 -4.14
CA VAL A 499 12.71 -12.53 -5.59
C VAL A 499 13.51 -11.27 -5.92
N ALA A 500 13.28 -10.16 -5.20
CA ALA A 500 13.98 -8.90 -5.35
C ALA A 500 14.80 -8.52 -4.11
N ASP A 501 16.00 -8.00 -4.34
CA ASP A 501 16.86 -7.40 -3.30
C ASP A 501 16.37 -5.99 -2.94
N ASP A 502 15.83 -5.31 -3.95
CA ASP A 502 15.46 -3.91 -3.93
C ASP A 502 14.06 -3.76 -4.53
N VAL A 503 13.18 -3.05 -3.82
CA VAL A 503 11.86 -2.70 -4.31
C VAL A 503 11.75 -1.18 -4.40
N CYS A 504 11.49 -0.66 -5.58
CA CYS A 504 11.28 0.75 -5.81
C CYS A 504 9.79 1.06 -5.86
N ALA A 505 9.28 1.77 -4.85
CA ALA A 505 7.91 2.24 -4.80
C ALA A 505 7.74 3.42 -5.76
N GLU A 506 7.12 3.15 -6.91
CA GLU A 506 6.85 4.13 -7.97
C GLU A 506 5.49 4.78 -7.76
N ALA A 507 5.54 6.05 -7.36
CA ALA A 507 4.39 6.94 -7.23
C ALA A 507 4.01 7.53 -8.60
N ASP A 508 3.46 8.74 -8.62
CA ASP A 508 3.15 9.44 -9.87
C ASP A 508 4.42 9.72 -10.69
N SER A 509 4.46 9.17 -11.91
CA SER A 509 5.66 9.11 -12.75
C SER A 509 5.34 9.25 -14.25
N ALA A 510 6.39 9.41 -15.05
CA ALA A 510 6.31 9.45 -16.50
C ALA A 510 5.95 8.07 -17.08
N GLY A 511 5.19 8.03 -18.17
CA GLY A 511 4.80 6.76 -18.78
C GLY A 511 3.73 6.07 -17.92
N HIS A 512 3.76 4.74 -17.81
CA HIS A 512 2.78 4.00 -17.01
C HIS A 512 2.83 4.41 -15.55
N THR A 513 1.67 4.79 -15.01
CA THR A 513 1.55 5.18 -13.60
C THR A 513 0.13 4.97 -13.10
N ASP A 514 0.03 4.57 -11.83
CA ASP A 514 -1.23 4.48 -11.09
C ASP A 514 -1.63 5.81 -10.44
N GLN A 515 -0.87 6.89 -10.69
CA GLN A 515 -1.13 8.23 -10.14
C GLN A 515 -1.04 8.26 -8.59
N GLY A 516 -0.26 7.34 -8.03
CA GLY A 516 -0.10 7.17 -6.59
C GLY A 516 0.69 8.31 -5.95
N SER A 517 0.41 8.61 -4.68
CA SER A 517 1.23 9.53 -3.88
C SER A 517 2.41 8.80 -3.24
N ALA A 518 3.63 9.32 -3.39
CA ALA A 518 4.81 8.77 -2.73
C ALA A 518 4.66 8.76 -1.20
N LEU A 519 4.03 9.80 -0.64
CA LEU A 519 3.80 9.93 0.81
C LEU A 519 2.84 8.85 1.36
N THR A 520 2.02 8.26 0.50
CA THR A 520 1.07 7.21 0.89
C THR A 520 1.60 5.83 0.55
N LEU A 521 2.12 5.65 -0.67
CA LEU A 521 2.59 4.37 -1.17
C LEU A 521 3.82 3.88 -0.39
N TYR A 522 4.84 4.72 -0.26
CA TYR A 522 6.12 4.30 0.32
C TYR A 522 5.96 3.75 1.75
N PRO A 523 5.26 4.42 2.70
CA PRO A 523 5.08 3.88 4.05
C PRO A 523 4.29 2.56 4.10
N VAL A 524 3.46 2.27 3.11
CA VAL A 524 2.74 0.97 3.02
C VAL A 524 3.72 -0.13 2.59
N ILE A 525 4.54 0.14 1.58
CA ILE A 525 5.54 -0.82 1.08
C ILE A 525 6.61 -1.11 2.15
N VAL A 526 7.03 -0.13 2.94
CA VAL A 526 7.96 -0.35 4.06
C VAL A 526 7.37 -1.27 5.12
N ARG A 527 6.13 -1.02 5.55
CA ARG A 527 5.46 -1.89 6.53
C ARG A 527 5.30 -3.32 6.03
N LEU A 528 5.00 -3.47 4.74
CA LEU A 528 4.97 -4.76 4.08
C LEU A 528 6.35 -5.43 4.10
N ARG A 529 7.41 -4.70 3.74
CA ARG A 529 8.79 -5.19 3.82
C ARG A 529 9.12 -5.70 5.22
N ASP A 530 8.85 -4.90 6.25
CA ASP A 530 9.16 -5.26 7.64
C ASP A 530 8.47 -6.56 8.06
N ARG A 531 7.18 -6.71 7.71
CA ARG A 531 6.40 -7.94 7.95
C ARG A 531 6.99 -9.16 7.23
N LEU A 532 7.42 -9.01 5.97
CA LEU A 532 7.96 -10.13 5.19
C LEU A 532 9.39 -10.49 5.61
N MET A 533 10.20 -9.51 6.04
CA MET A 533 11.50 -9.76 6.66
C MET A 533 11.37 -10.60 7.93
N GLN A 534 10.36 -10.34 8.75
CA GLN A 534 10.03 -11.19 9.92
C GLN A 534 9.55 -12.58 9.49
N THR A 535 8.61 -12.63 8.54
CA THR A 535 7.99 -13.88 8.06
C THR A 535 9.01 -14.86 7.50
N TYR A 536 9.94 -14.38 6.67
CA TYR A 536 10.91 -15.24 5.98
C TYR A 536 12.29 -15.26 6.63
N ALA A 537 12.51 -14.44 7.68
CA ALA A 537 13.77 -14.33 8.41
C ALA A 537 14.99 -14.15 7.49
N TYR A 538 14.86 -13.33 6.44
CA TYR A 538 15.96 -13.11 5.50
C TYR A 538 17.17 -12.50 6.21
N LYS A 539 18.37 -13.01 5.89
CA LYS A 539 19.62 -12.49 6.46
C LYS A 539 19.94 -11.08 6.01
N LYS A 540 19.62 -10.74 4.75
CA LYS A 540 19.82 -9.41 4.19
C LYS A 540 18.48 -8.67 4.15
N LYS A 541 18.50 -7.42 4.61
CA LYS A 541 17.36 -6.49 4.53
C LYS A 541 16.99 -6.25 3.07
N ILE A 542 15.72 -6.49 2.72
CA ILE A 542 15.15 -5.99 1.46
C ILE A 542 15.07 -4.47 1.57
N ARG A 543 15.64 -3.78 0.59
CA ARG A 543 15.69 -2.31 0.56
C ARG A 543 14.50 -1.76 -0.19
N VAL A 544 13.92 -0.68 0.31
CA VAL A 544 12.78 0.00 -0.31
C VAL A 544 13.20 1.40 -0.73
N GLY A 545 13.26 1.61 -2.04
CA GLY A 545 13.48 2.92 -2.64
C GLY A 545 12.19 3.61 -3.04
N ALA A 546 12.30 4.86 -3.49
CA ALA A 546 11.17 5.63 -4.01
C ALA A 546 11.45 6.23 -5.39
N ALA A 547 10.42 6.26 -6.22
CA ALA A 547 10.38 6.89 -7.53
C ALA A 547 9.09 7.69 -7.71
N GLY A 548 9.06 8.58 -8.70
CA GLY A 548 7.93 9.44 -8.99
C GLY A 548 7.97 10.76 -8.21
N GLY A 549 7.86 11.88 -8.92
CA GLY A 549 7.94 13.24 -8.33
C GLY A 549 9.35 13.72 -7.92
N ILE A 550 10.40 12.89 -8.01
CA ILE A 550 11.76 13.27 -7.60
C ILE A 550 12.48 14.00 -8.74
N GLY A 551 12.46 15.33 -8.71
CA GLY A 551 13.14 16.20 -9.68
C GLY A 551 13.94 17.35 -9.09
N THR A 552 13.90 17.55 -7.77
CA THR A 552 14.65 18.61 -7.08
C THR A 552 15.30 18.09 -5.79
N PRO A 553 16.32 18.80 -5.25
CA PRO A 553 16.92 18.45 -3.96
C PRO A 553 15.91 18.38 -2.81
N GLU A 554 14.87 19.22 -2.80
CA GLU A 554 13.83 19.25 -1.76
C GLU A 554 12.93 18.01 -1.81
N ALA A 555 12.50 17.61 -3.01
CA ALA A 555 11.72 16.39 -3.19
C ALA A 555 12.53 15.14 -2.79
N MET A 556 13.83 15.14 -3.13
CA MET A 556 14.76 14.08 -2.73
C MET A 556 14.98 14.07 -1.21
N ALA A 557 15.16 15.23 -0.57
CA ALA A 557 15.28 15.36 0.87
C ALA A 557 14.03 14.87 1.60
N ALA A 558 12.84 15.22 1.08
CA ALA A 558 11.57 14.71 1.60
C ALA A 558 11.49 13.18 1.53
N ALA A 559 11.96 12.57 0.43
CA ALA A 559 12.04 11.12 0.31
C ALA A 559 12.99 10.52 1.35
N PHE A 560 14.21 11.04 1.52
CA PHE A 560 15.14 10.56 2.54
C PHE A 560 14.64 10.76 3.97
N LEU A 561 13.88 11.83 4.24
CA LEU A 561 13.21 12.03 5.54
C LEU A 561 12.12 10.98 5.83
N LEU A 562 11.49 10.39 4.80
CA LEU A 562 10.57 9.26 4.97
C LEU A 562 11.30 7.94 5.29
N GLY A 563 12.62 7.90 5.11
CA GLY A 563 13.45 6.71 5.35
C GLY A 563 13.76 5.89 4.10
N VAL A 564 13.62 6.44 2.89
CA VAL A 564 13.92 5.71 1.64
C VAL A 564 15.36 5.19 1.62
N ASP A 565 15.53 3.91 1.27
CA ASP A 565 16.84 3.27 1.21
C ASP A 565 17.63 3.77 -0.02
N PHE A 566 16.95 4.17 -1.10
CA PHE A 566 17.51 4.83 -2.28
C PHE A 566 16.42 5.62 -3.05
N VAL A 567 16.84 6.53 -3.92
CA VAL A 567 15.93 7.28 -4.81
C VAL A 567 16.16 6.90 -6.27
N LEU A 568 15.09 6.95 -7.07
CA LEU A 568 15.15 6.70 -8.50
C LEU A 568 14.54 7.87 -9.28
N THR A 569 15.26 8.34 -10.30
CA THR A 569 14.83 9.42 -11.19
C THR A 569 14.60 8.90 -12.62
N GLY A 570 13.72 9.58 -13.37
CA GLY A 570 13.37 9.21 -14.74
C GLY A 570 13.22 10.43 -15.64
N SER A 571 12.13 11.21 -15.46
CA SER A 571 11.79 12.37 -16.31
C SER A 571 12.95 13.36 -16.50
N ILE A 572 13.73 13.62 -15.45
CA ILE A 572 14.88 14.54 -15.53
C ILE A 572 16.01 13.98 -16.41
N ASN A 573 16.22 12.66 -16.38
CA ASN A 573 17.28 11.99 -17.12
C ASN A 573 16.98 11.98 -18.62
N GLN A 574 15.71 12.02 -19.01
CA GLN A 574 15.29 12.10 -20.42
C GLN A 574 15.73 13.42 -21.08
N CYS A 575 15.82 14.50 -20.30
CA CYS A 575 16.23 15.82 -20.78
C CYS A 575 17.73 16.05 -20.53
N THR A 576 18.56 15.11 -20.96
CA THR A 576 20.03 15.16 -20.85
C THR A 576 20.69 14.90 -22.19
N VAL A 577 21.96 15.27 -22.34
CA VAL A 577 22.69 15.06 -23.59
C VAL A 577 22.79 13.57 -23.93
N GLN A 578 22.98 12.72 -22.93
CA GLN A 578 23.16 11.28 -23.11
C GLN A 578 21.87 10.54 -23.48
N SER A 579 20.68 11.05 -23.13
CA SER A 579 19.41 10.34 -23.40
C SER A 579 19.19 10.10 -24.90
N GLY A 580 18.65 8.91 -25.24
CA GLY A 580 18.39 8.48 -26.61
C GLY A 580 17.17 9.10 -27.29
N ILE A 581 16.49 10.08 -26.68
CA ILE A 581 15.42 10.83 -27.34
C ILE A 581 15.98 11.97 -28.21
N SER A 582 15.25 12.40 -29.24
CA SER A 582 15.73 13.44 -30.16
C SER A 582 15.96 14.80 -29.49
N ASP A 583 16.87 15.58 -30.06
CA ASP A 583 17.10 16.98 -29.70
C ASP A 583 15.83 17.82 -29.76
N ALA A 584 14.96 17.58 -30.76
CA ALA A 584 13.70 18.27 -30.91
C ALA A 584 12.73 18.02 -29.74
N ALA A 585 12.75 16.80 -29.17
CA ALA A 585 12.02 16.46 -27.96
C ALA A 585 12.69 17.07 -26.71
N LYS A 586 14.01 17.04 -26.60
CA LYS A 586 14.75 17.68 -25.48
C LYS A 586 14.52 19.20 -25.45
N ASP A 587 14.44 19.86 -26.61
CA ASP A 587 14.12 21.28 -26.74
C ASP A 587 12.70 21.64 -26.24
N LEU A 588 11.76 20.68 -26.28
CA LEU A 588 10.43 20.82 -25.66
C LEU A 588 10.50 20.56 -24.16
N LEU A 589 11.14 19.47 -23.77
CA LEU A 589 11.27 19.01 -22.38
C LEU A 589 11.93 20.05 -21.48
N GLN A 590 12.94 20.78 -21.95
CA GLN A 590 13.58 21.84 -21.14
C GLN A 590 12.65 23.03 -20.83
N LYS A 591 11.54 23.20 -21.59
CA LYS A 591 10.63 24.35 -21.49
C LYS A 591 9.35 24.06 -20.72
N MET A 592 9.13 22.81 -20.30
CA MET A 592 7.92 22.43 -19.59
C MET A 592 7.98 22.88 -18.11
N ASN A 593 6.82 23.13 -17.53
CA ASN A 593 6.58 23.40 -16.12
C ASN A 593 5.83 22.22 -15.47
N VAL A 594 5.57 22.27 -14.16
CA VAL A 594 4.97 21.17 -13.38
C VAL A 594 3.55 20.80 -13.84
N GLN A 595 2.80 21.73 -14.44
CA GLN A 595 1.43 21.51 -14.94
C GLN A 595 1.37 21.17 -16.44
N ASP A 596 2.52 20.99 -17.09
CA ASP A 596 2.61 20.78 -18.54
C ASP A 596 2.56 19.30 -18.93
N THR A 597 2.00 18.44 -18.07
CA THR A 597 1.75 17.01 -18.34
C THR A 597 0.26 16.69 -18.43
N GLU A 598 -0.07 15.52 -18.97
CA GLU A 598 -1.45 15.03 -19.08
C GLU A 598 -1.47 13.50 -18.98
N TYR A 599 -2.56 12.95 -18.46
CA TYR A 599 -2.80 11.50 -18.51
C TYR A 599 -3.58 11.13 -19.77
N VAL A 600 -3.08 10.14 -20.48
CA VAL A 600 -3.63 9.67 -21.76
C VAL A 600 -3.73 8.16 -21.74
N PRO A 601 -4.57 7.54 -22.59
CA PRO A 601 -4.55 6.09 -22.77
C PRO A 601 -3.14 5.58 -23.10
N ALA A 602 -2.80 4.44 -22.53
CA ALA A 602 -1.64 3.64 -22.94
C ALA A 602 -1.93 2.98 -24.30
N GLY A 603 -0.88 2.82 -25.13
CA GLY A 603 -1.01 2.12 -26.41
C GLY A 603 -1.13 0.60 -26.20
N ASP A 604 -0.38 0.07 -25.25
CA ASP A 604 -0.57 -1.24 -24.65
C ASP A 604 -1.72 -1.21 -23.63
N MET A 605 -2.50 -2.29 -23.54
CA MET A 605 -3.71 -2.33 -22.71
C MET A 605 -4.72 -1.19 -23.00
N PHE A 606 -4.66 -0.59 -24.19
CA PHE A 606 -5.55 0.48 -24.66
C PHE A 606 -7.03 0.16 -24.42
N GLU A 607 -7.40 -1.10 -24.69
CA GLU A 607 -8.75 -1.62 -24.55
C GLU A 607 -9.23 -1.64 -23.10
N LEU A 608 -8.32 -1.79 -22.13
CA LEU A 608 -8.58 -1.80 -20.69
C LEU A 608 -8.59 -0.38 -20.09
N GLY A 609 -8.23 0.63 -20.87
CA GLY A 609 -8.16 2.02 -20.42
C GLY A 609 -7.00 2.31 -19.48
N ALA A 610 -5.92 1.53 -19.54
CA ALA A 610 -4.67 1.84 -18.88
C ALA A 610 -4.19 3.25 -19.29
N LYS A 611 -3.48 3.93 -18.40
CA LYS A 611 -3.04 5.32 -18.62
C LYS A 611 -1.53 5.45 -18.52
N VAL A 612 -1.02 6.41 -19.29
CA VAL A 612 0.35 6.90 -19.20
C VAL A 612 0.36 8.42 -19.02
N GLN A 613 1.38 8.94 -18.35
CA GLN A 613 1.62 10.37 -18.20
C GLN A 613 2.61 10.88 -19.28
N VAL A 614 2.21 11.94 -19.99
CA VAL A 614 2.96 12.48 -21.13
C VAL A 614 3.06 14.00 -21.10
N LEU A 615 4.00 14.56 -21.85
CA LEU A 615 4.09 16.00 -22.11
C LEU A 615 2.84 16.50 -22.87
N LYS A 616 2.27 17.59 -22.38
CA LYS A 616 1.12 18.29 -22.98
C LYS A 616 1.50 19.57 -23.71
N LYS A 617 2.46 20.33 -23.18
CA LYS A 617 2.77 21.67 -23.70
C LYS A 617 3.21 21.64 -25.16
N GLY A 618 2.49 22.38 -25.98
CA GLY A 618 2.75 22.50 -27.41
C GLY A 618 2.38 21.28 -28.23
N MET A 619 1.77 20.25 -27.63
CA MET A 619 1.44 18.98 -28.27
C MET A 619 -0.07 18.85 -28.47
N PHE A 620 -0.47 18.21 -29.58
CA PHE A 620 -1.84 17.71 -29.78
C PHE A 620 -2.00 16.24 -29.39
N PHE A 621 -0.89 15.48 -29.30
CA PHE A 621 -0.93 14.06 -28.96
C PHE A 621 -1.87 13.72 -27.79
N PRO A 622 -1.86 14.42 -26.63
CA PRO A 622 -2.72 14.03 -25.51
C PRO A 622 -4.21 14.17 -25.78
N ALA A 623 -4.63 15.26 -26.44
CA ALA A 623 -6.02 15.46 -26.84
C ALA A 623 -6.45 14.42 -27.88
N ARG A 624 -5.55 14.09 -28.82
CA ARG A 624 -5.80 13.10 -29.89
C ARG A 624 -5.92 11.69 -29.32
N ALA A 625 -5.00 11.29 -28.45
CA ALA A 625 -5.00 9.99 -27.78
C ALA A 625 -6.29 9.77 -26.96
N ASN A 626 -6.69 10.77 -26.16
CA ASN A 626 -7.94 10.70 -25.41
C ASN A 626 -9.18 10.61 -26.33
N LYS A 627 -9.19 11.34 -27.46
CA LYS A 627 -10.27 11.23 -28.45
C LYS A 627 -10.35 9.84 -29.08
N LEU A 628 -9.22 9.19 -29.37
CA LEU A 628 -9.20 7.81 -29.88
C LEU A 628 -9.84 6.84 -28.88
N LEU A 629 -9.53 6.95 -27.58
CA LEU A 629 -10.17 6.11 -26.57
C LEU A 629 -11.67 6.40 -26.43
N GLU A 630 -12.08 7.66 -26.47
CA GLU A 630 -13.49 8.07 -26.44
C GLU A 630 -14.27 7.41 -27.60
N LEU A 631 -13.77 7.57 -28.83
CA LEU A 631 -14.38 6.96 -30.01
C LEU A 631 -14.38 5.43 -29.92
N TYR A 632 -13.29 4.83 -29.46
CA TYR A 632 -13.23 3.39 -29.23
C TYR A 632 -14.28 2.93 -28.23
N LYS A 633 -14.58 3.67 -27.16
CA LYS A 633 -15.61 3.25 -26.19
C LYS A 633 -17.03 3.40 -26.75
N GLN A 634 -17.28 4.41 -27.57
CA GLN A 634 -18.62 4.75 -28.07
C GLN A 634 -19.08 3.92 -29.27
N HIS A 635 -18.17 3.37 -30.09
CA HIS A 635 -18.52 2.77 -31.38
C HIS A 635 -18.05 1.31 -31.53
N GLY A 636 -18.86 0.46 -32.15
CA GLY A 636 -18.58 -0.96 -32.42
C GLY A 636 -17.49 -1.22 -33.47
N GLY A 637 -17.16 -0.24 -34.29
CA GLY A 637 -16.12 -0.31 -35.33
C GLY A 637 -15.95 1.02 -36.06
N LEU A 638 -15.02 1.06 -37.01
CA LEU A 638 -14.71 2.28 -37.79
C LEU A 638 -15.88 2.75 -38.65
N ASP A 639 -16.75 1.83 -39.10
CA ASP A 639 -17.86 2.15 -40.01
C ASP A 639 -18.94 2.99 -39.32
N GLU A 640 -19.09 2.85 -37.99
CA GLU A 640 -20.05 3.59 -37.16
C GLU A 640 -19.60 5.02 -36.83
N LEU A 641 -18.37 5.41 -37.19
CA LEU A 641 -17.88 6.77 -36.96
C LEU A 641 -18.54 7.76 -37.92
N SER A 642 -18.79 8.98 -37.44
CA SER A 642 -19.29 10.07 -38.29
C SER A 642 -18.29 10.43 -39.39
N ASP A 643 -18.74 10.93 -40.54
CA ASP A 643 -17.84 11.37 -41.62
C ASP A 643 -16.86 12.45 -41.15
N LYS A 644 -17.30 13.30 -40.22
CA LYS A 644 -16.45 14.30 -39.57
C LYS A 644 -15.29 13.65 -38.81
N ASP A 645 -15.58 12.65 -37.98
CA ASP A 645 -14.55 11.94 -37.21
C ASP A 645 -13.64 11.12 -38.13
N LYS A 646 -14.19 10.40 -39.12
CA LYS A 646 -13.41 9.66 -40.13
C LYS A 646 -12.43 10.58 -40.86
N ASN A 647 -12.88 11.76 -41.30
CA ASN A 647 -12.04 12.74 -41.97
C ASN A 647 -10.98 13.33 -41.03
N GLN A 648 -11.36 13.65 -39.78
CA GLN A 648 -10.41 14.19 -38.80
C GLN A 648 -9.29 13.19 -38.50
N LEU A 649 -9.62 11.92 -38.24
CA LEU A 649 -8.63 10.89 -37.92
C LEU A 649 -7.67 10.67 -39.09
N GLN A 650 -8.19 10.46 -40.31
CA GLN A 650 -7.37 10.15 -41.48
C GLN A 650 -6.51 11.34 -41.92
N GLN A 651 -7.07 12.56 -41.96
CA GLN A 651 -6.35 13.72 -42.49
C GLN A 651 -5.46 14.43 -41.46
N ARG A 652 -5.85 14.42 -40.18
CA ARG A 652 -5.15 15.21 -39.14
C ARG A 652 -4.30 14.34 -38.23
N TYR A 653 -4.78 13.16 -37.83
CA TYR A 653 -4.10 12.33 -36.83
C TYR A 653 -3.15 11.37 -37.55
N PHE A 654 -3.69 10.48 -38.39
CA PHE A 654 -2.92 9.42 -39.05
C PHE A 654 -2.19 9.91 -40.30
N LYS A 655 -2.73 10.97 -40.93
CA LYS A 655 -2.27 11.52 -42.21
C LYS A 655 -2.17 10.45 -43.30
N ARG A 656 -3.07 9.47 -43.20
CA ARG A 656 -3.20 8.22 -43.95
C ARG A 656 -4.65 7.76 -43.85
N SER A 657 -5.11 7.02 -44.84
CA SER A 657 -6.39 6.32 -44.76
C SER A 657 -6.35 5.19 -43.72
N PHE A 658 -7.52 4.73 -43.27
CA PHE A 658 -7.59 3.59 -42.35
C PHE A 658 -7.03 2.30 -42.96
N ASP A 659 -7.20 2.11 -44.28
CA ASP A 659 -6.69 0.93 -44.96
C ASP A 659 -5.16 0.97 -45.06
N GLU A 660 -4.56 2.13 -45.39
CA GLU A 660 -3.10 2.30 -45.35
C GLU A 660 -2.52 2.02 -43.96
N VAL A 661 -3.15 2.54 -42.90
CA VAL A 661 -2.73 2.26 -41.52
C VAL A 661 -2.85 0.78 -41.20
N PHE A 662 -3.93 0.12 -41.64
CA PHE A 662 -4.13 -1.30 -41.38
C PHE A 662 -3.11 -2.18 -42.11
N GLU A 663 -2.73 -1.83 -43.34
CA GLU A 663 -1.66 -2.51 -44.06
C GLU A 663 -0.30 -2.34 -43.36
N GLU A 664 0.01 -1.15 -42.83
CA GLU A 664 1.21 -0.95 -42.00
C GLU A 664 1.17 -1.80 -40.72
N VAL A 665 0.01 -1.92 -40.07
CA VAL A 665 -0.17 -2.80 -38.90
C VAL A 665 0.10 -4.26 -39.28
N LYS A 666 -0.38 -4.73 -40.44
CA LYS A 666 -0.13 -6.10 -40.91
C LYS A 666 1.36 -6.38 -41.10
N VAL A 667 2.10 -5.42 -41.67
CA VAL A 667 3.56 -5.55 -41.84
C VAL A 667 4.26 -5.60 -40.49
N TYR A 668 3.96 -4.66 -39.59
CA TYR A 668 4.58 -4.60 -38.26
C TYR A 668 4.23 -5.82 -37.39
N LYS A 669 3.02 -6.36 -37.51
CA LYS A 669 2.55 -7.56 -36.81
C LYS A 669 2.62 -8.83 -37.67
N GLY A 670 3.48 -8.89 -38.68
CA GLY A 670 3.55 -10.03 -39.62
C GLY A 670 3.80 -11.39 -38.95
N GLY A 671 4.37 -11.42 -37.75
CA GLY A 671 4.54 -12.63 -36.92
C GLY A 671 3.32 -13.03 -36.07
N GLU A 672 2.26 -12.21 -36.03
CA GLU A 672 1.04 -12.42 -35.25
C GLU A 672 -0.18 -12.68 -36.16
N ALA A 673 -0.08 -13.66 -37.06
CA ALA A 673 -1.11 -13.95 -38.06
C ALA A 673 -2.52 -14.15 -37.46
N GLU A 674 -2.62 -14.68 -36.24
CA GLU A 674 -3.88 -14.84 -35.51
C GLU A 674 -4.51 -13.50 -35.11
N THR A 675 -3.72 -12.54 -34.63
CA THR A 675 -4.17 -11.20 -34.24
C THR A 675 -4.75 -10.46 -35.44
N ILE A 676 -4.08 -10.55 -36.59
CA ILE A 676 -4.55 -9.93 -37.84
C ILE A 676 -5.84 -10.60 -38.32
N ARG A 677 -5.91 -11.93 -38.34
CA ARG A 677 -7.11 -12.66 -38.77
C ARG A 677 -8.34 -12.31 -37.92
N LYS A 678 -8.16 -12.24 -36.60
CA LYS A 678 -9.23 -11.83 -35.67
C LYS A 678 -9.69 -10.40 -35.91
N ALA A 679 -8.76 -9.48 -36.17
CA ALA A 679 -9.09 -8.10 -36.49
C ALA A 679 -9.86 -7.98 -37.82
N GLU A 680 -9.53 -8.77 -38.85
CA GLU A 680 -10.28 -8.80 -40.10
C GLU A 680 -11.73 -9.29 -39.93
N GLN A 681 -11.99 -10.11 -38.91
CA GLN A 681 -13.31 -10.67 -38.61
C GLN A 681 -14.10 -9.87 -37.56
N ASN A 682 -13.45 -8.97 -36.82
CA ASN A 682 -14.04 -8.19 -35.74
C ASN A 682 -13.79 -6.68 -35.93
N PRO A 683 -14.81 -5.90 -36.35
CA PRO A 683 -14.66 -4.46 -36.60
C PRO A 683 -14.09 -3.66 -35.42
N LYS A 684 -14.42 -4.06 -34.18
CA LYS A 684 -13.93 -3.42 -32.96
C LYS A 684 -12.43 -3.65 -32.77
N GLN A 685 -11.97 -4.87 -33.02
CA GLN A 685 -10.55 -5.20 -32.91
C GLN A 685 -9.73 -4.55 -34.03
N LYS A 686 -10.27 -4.48 -35.26
CA LYS A 686 -9.65 -3.70 -36.36
C LYS A 686 -9.47 -2.24 -35.95
N MET A 687 -10.52 -1.62 -35.41
CA MET A 687 -10.49 -0.25 -34.89
C MET A 687 -9.42 -0.06 -33.80
N ALA A 688 -9.35 -0.98 -32.82
CA ALA A 688 -8.34 -0.94 -31.77
C ALA A 688 -6.92 -0.97 -32.32
N LEU A 689 -6.62 -1.88 -33.26
CA LEU A 689 -5.28 -1.99 -33.85
C LEU A 689 -4.87 -0.73 -34.63
N ILE A 690 -5.78 -0.17 -35.41
CA ILE A 690 -5.55 1.08 -36.17
C ILE A 690 -5.33 2.25 -35.20
N PHE A 691 -6.08 2.33 -34.10
CA PHE A 691 -5.89 3.38 -33.11
C PHE A 691 -4.56 3.21 -32.36
N LYS A 692 -4.19 1.97 -32.01
CA LYS A 692 -2.93 1.63 -31.33
C LYS A 692 -1.70 1.95 -32.18
N TRP A 693 -1.80 1.84 -33.51
CA TRP A 693 -0.75 2.27 -34.44
C TRP A 693 -0.32 3.73 -34.19
N TYR A 694 -1.28 4.62 -33.91
CA TYR A 694 -0.99 6.04 -33.69
C TYR A 694 -0.03 6.29 -32.51
N PHE A 695 -0.09 5.49 -31.44
CA PHE A 695 0.81 5.59 -30.28
C PHE A 695 2.23 5.17 -30.66
N GLY A 696 2.37 4.05 -31.38
CA GLY A 696 3.65 3.58 -31.89
C GLY A 696 4.29 4.57 -32.86
N TYR A 697 3.49 5.13 -33.76
CA TYR A 697 3.87 6.18 -34.71
C TYR A 697 4.32 7.46 -33.98
N SER A 698 3.51 7.96 -33.05
CA SER A 698 3.79 9.18 -32.26
C SER A 698 5.08 9.07 -31.44
N THR A 699 5.36 7.88 -30.90
CA THR A 699 6.63 7.59 -30.21
C THR A 699 7.81 7.61 -31.19
N GLN A 700 7.66 7.02 -32.38
CA GLN A 700 8.71 7.03 -33.41
C GLN A 700 9.03 8.43 -33.92
N LEU A 701 8.02 9.30 -34.06
CA LEU A 701 8.23 10.70 -34.42
C LEU A 701 9.11 11.42 -33.38
N ALA A 702 8.83 11.22 -32.09
CA ALA A 702 9.59 11.81 -31.00
C ALA A 702 11.05 11.30 -30.94
N LEU A 703 11.26 10.01 -31.19
CA LEU A 703 12.60 9.41 -31.24
C LEU A 703 13.42 9.91 -32.43
N LYS A 704 12.81 10.01 -33.62
CA LYS A 704 13.49 10.47 -34.84
C LYS A 704 13.67 11.98 -34.91
N GLY A 705 12.93 12.74 -34.11
CA GLY A 705 12.97 14.21 -34.15
C GLY A 705 12.33 14.79 -35.40
N ASP A 706 11.26 14.17 -35.91
CA ASP A 706 10.50 14.68 -37.05
C ASP A 706 9.85 16.04 -36.71
N THR A 707 10.42 17.12 -37.22
CA THR A 707 9.98 18.48 -36.91
C THR A 707 8.68 18.86 -37.63
N ALA A 708 8.34 18.21 -38.74
CA ALA A 708 7.10 18.47 -39.49
C ALA A 708 5.86 17.94 -38.74
N ASN A 709 6.04 16.89 -37.94
CA ASN A 709 4.96 16.24 -37.18
C ASN A 709 5.11 16.41 -35.66
N LYS A 710 5.85 17.45 -35.22
CA LYS A 710 6.20 17.69 -33.82
C LYS A 710 5.01 17.71 -32.85
N VAL A 711 3.85 18.20 -33.28
CA VAL A 711 2.63 18.25 -32.44
C VAL A 711 2.10 16.86 -32.05
N ASP A 712 2.54 15.82 -32.75
CA ASP A 712 2.10 14.43 -32.55
C ASP A 712 3.10 13.61 -31.76
N TYR A 713 4.13 14.23 -31.18
CA TYR A 713 5.07 13.49 -30.33
C TYR A 713 4.39 12.91 -29.11
N GLN A 714 4.60 11.62 -28.89
CA GLN A 714 4.37 11.00 -27.59
C GLN A 714 5.68 11.04 -26.81
N ILE A 715 5.75 11.89 -25.79
CA ILE A 715 6.89 11.97 -24.86
C ILE A 715 6.39 11.66 -23.46
N HIS A 716 6.79 10.51 -22.92
CA HIS A 716 6.49 10.13 -21.54
C HIS A 716 7.23 11.06 -20.59
N CYS A 717 6.50 11.83 -19.78
CA CYS A 717 7.10 12.78 -18.84
C CYS A 717 6.15 13.05 -17.67
N GLY A 718 6.71 13.22 -16.47
CA GLY A 718 5.99 13.60 -15.25
C GLY A 718 6.36 15.01 -14.75
N PRO A 719 5.68 15.51 -13.70
CA PRO A 719 5.86 16.87 -13.18
C PRO A 719 7.27 17.10 -12.59
N ALA A 720 7.99 16.03 -12.24
CA ALA A 720 9.36 16.09 -11.74
C ALA A 720 10.30 16.89 -12.66
N LEU A 721 10.14 16.78 -13.99
CA LEU A 721 10.96 17.57 -14.92
C LEU A 721 10.59 19.05 -14.91
N GLY A 722 9.30 19.37 -14.76
CA GLY A 722 8.87 20.75 -14.59
C GLY A 722 9.45 21.41 -13.34
N ALA A 723 9.50 20.65 -12.23
CA ALA A 723 10.11 21.11 -10.98
C ALA A 723 11.63 21.28 -11.12
N PHE A 724 12.30 20.31 -11.78
CA PHE A 724 13.71 20.41 -12.12
C PHE A 724 14.02 21.67 -12.96
N ASN A 725 13.22 21.92 -14.00
CA ASN A 725 13.41 23.08 -14.89
C ASN A 725 13.31 24.41 -14.12
N GLU A 726 12.38 24.52 -13.17
CA GLU A 726 12.28 25.72 -12.32
C GLU A 726 13.47 25.82 -11.35
N TRP A 727 13.94 24.69 -10.80
CA TRP A 727 15.12 24.66 -9.92
C TRP A 727 16.40 25.12 -10.63
N VAL A 728 16.60 24.75 -11.91
CA VAL A 728 17.82 25.10 -12.66
C VAL A 728 17.73 26.41 -13.45
N LYS A 729 16.61 27.12 -13.35
CA LYS A 729 16.36 28.35 -14.10
C LYS A 729 17.38 29.44 -13.79
N GLY A 730 17.86 30.13 -14.81
CA GLY A 730 18.91 31.14 -14.71
C GLY A 730 20.33 30.56 -14.53
N THR A 731 20.48 29.24 -14.49
CA THR A 731 21.80 28.56 -14.45
C THR A 731 22.16 28.00 -15.83
N PRO A 732 23.42 27.59 -16.08
CA PRO A 732 23.80 26.92 -17.32
C PRO A 732 22.95 25.67 -17.64
N LEU A 733 22.47 24.97 -16.60
CA LEU A 733 21.62 23.79 -16.73
C LEU A 733 20.22 24.10 -17.28
N GLU A 734 19.82 25.36 -17.42
CA GLU A 734 18.58 25.72 -18.10
C GLU A 734 18.57 25.17 -19.54
N ASN A 735 19.71 25.22 -20.23
CA ASN A 735 19.91 24.62 -21.55
C ASN A 735 20.21 23.12 -21.44
N TRP A 736 19.39 22.26 -22.05
CA TRP A 736 19.60 20.81 -21.98
C TRP A 736 20.94 20.34 -22.54
N ARG A 737 21.57 21.13 -23.42
CA ARG A 737 22.91 20.83 -23.96
C ARG A 737 24.02 20.91 -22.91
N GLN A 738 23.72 21.46 -21.73
CA GLN A 738 24.61 21.48 -20.56
C GLN A 738 24.15 20.48 -19.48
N ARG A 739 23.12 19.67 -19.74
CA ARG A 739 22.59 18.69 -18.79
C ARG A 739 23.26 17.34 -19.01
N ASN A 740 24.34 17.08 -18.28
CA ASN A 740 24.92 15.74 -18.17
C ASN A 740 24.22 14.97 -17.05
N VAL A 741 23.81 13.73 -17.35
CA VAL A 741 23.01 12.91 -16.43
C VAL A 741 23.71 12.63 -15.09
N ASP A 742 25.02 12.40 -15.12
CA ASP A 742 25.86 12.11 -13.96
C ASP A 742 26.14 13.37 -13.13
N GLU A 743 26.43 14.51 -13.78
CA GLU A 743 26.61 15.80 -13.10
C GLU A 743 25.32 16.26 -12.41
N ILE A 744 24.16 16.00 -13.03
CA ILE A 744 22.86 16.27 -12.41
C ILE A 744 22.68 15.43 -11.15
N ALA A 745 22.99 14.13 -11.20
CA ALA A 745 22.88 13.26 -10.04
C ALA A 745 23.82 13.70 -8.90
N ASP A 746 25.08 14.04 -9.23
CA ASP A 746 26.05 14.60 -8.28
C ASP A 746 25.52 15.90 -7.64
N LYS A 747 25.02 16.83 -8.45
CA LYS A 747 24.46 18.10 -7.96
C LYS A 747 23.22 17.88 -7.09
N MET A 748 22.29 17.01 -7.50
CA MET A 748 21.09 16.72 -6.73
C MET A 748 21.41 16.12 -5.36
N MET A 749 22.30 15.11 -5.32
CA MET A 749 22.70 14.47 -4.07
C MET A 749 23.48 15.44 -3.16
N GLY A 750 24.35 16.28 -3.74
CA GLY A 750 25.05 17.38 -3.06
C GLY A 750 24.11 18.37 -2.37
N GLU A 751 23.22 18.96 -3.16
CA GLU A 751 22.28 19.98 -2.69
C GLU A 751 21.23 19.39 -1.74
N CYS A 752 20.85 18.11 -1.91
CA CYS A 752 19.98 17.41 -0.97
C CYS A 752 20.64 17.30 0.41
N ALA A 753 21.92 16.94 0.48
CA ALA A 753 22.65 16.85 1.73
C ALA A 753 22.74 18.23 2.42
N HIS A 754 23.08 19.28 1.65
CA HIS A 754 23.11 20.66 2.15
C HIS A 754 21.73 21.14 2.63
N TYR A 755 20.65 20.77 1.93
CA TYR A 755 19.28 21.11 2.32
C TYR A 755 18.91 20.48 3.66
N LEU A 756 19.20 19.18 3.84
CA LEU A 756 18.96 18.47 5.10
C LEU A 756 19.77 19.04 6.26
N ASP A 757 21.05 19.37 6.03
CA ASP A 757 21.88 20.01 7.05
C ASP A 757 21.29 21.33 7.54
N ARG A 758 20.90 22.22 6.62
CA ARG A 758 20.24 23.49 6.99
C ARG A 758 18.93 23.26 7.73
N PHE A 759 18.13 22.29 7.28
CA PHE A 759 16.88 21.93 7.94
C PHE A 759 17.08 21.48 9.39
N TYR A 760 18.11 20.67 9.67
CA TYR A 760 18.45 20.24 11.03
C TYR A 760 19.08 21.35 11.87
N GLN A 761 19.89 22.23 11.27
CA GLN A 761 20.48 23.39 11.97
C GLN A 761 19.39 24.36 12.43
N ASN A 762 18.45 24.73 11.56
CA ASN A 762 17.34 25.63 11.91
C ASN A 762 16.46 25.08 13.05
N LYS A 763 16.26 23.75 13.10
CA LYS A 763 15.54 23.11 14.23
C LYS A 763 16.31 23.20 15.55
N LYS A 764 17.64 23.14 15.54
CA LYS A 764 18.45 23.31 16.76
C LYS A 764 18.36 24.73 17.31
N GLU A 765 18.15 25.74 16.47
CA GLU A 765 17.92 27.12 16.89
C GLU A 765 16.52 27.31 17.49
N LEU A 766 15.50 26.67 16.91
CA LEU A 766 14.12 26.66 17.44
C LEU A 766 13.96 25.98 18.81
N VAL A 767 14.87 25.06 19.19
CA VAL A 767 14.87 24.41 20.51
C VAL A 767 15.69 25.20 21.55
N LYS A 768 16.47 26.20 21.10
CA LYS A 768 17.23 27.12 21.97
C LYS A 768 16.48 28.38 22.38
N HIS A 769 15.39 28.69 21.69
CA HIS A 769 14.42 29.75 22.03
C HIS A 769 13.20 29.12 22.71
#